data_AF-A0A8C1NYS5-F1
#
_entry.id   AF-A0A8C1NYS5-F1
#
_cell.length_a   1.000
_cell.length_b   1.000
_cell.length_c   1.000
_cell.angle_alpha   90.00
_cell.angle_beta   90.00
_cell.angle_gamma   90.00
#
_symmetry.space_group_name_H-M   'P 1'
#
loop_
_entity.id
_entity.type
_entity.pdbx_description
1 polymer ?
#
loop_
_entity_poly.entity_id
_entity_poly.type
_entity_poly.pdbx_seq_one_letter_code
_entity_poly.pdbx_strand_id
1 'polypeptide(L)'
;MDKTVPQLLREAAQALERSANAAPSDSERLSSSLRMTPPDRSGGTRAEVLRLFAPYSNSRGRMPKRPNTAGPSAKKSKSVSYTHRFFCLSKRKECEVPSPSVKNKLERSGIGEKRITFPDKYCTPQDFSDHLFQHFPILKECGGFQLLRSRGSTRSKILETIPCPDDGYCPEYLLSESVMIGQAVIYIRPLQKDIDVQNLESDQPVSTGPLTECLYCNKKYSLSEIQDHVDVCEKFKILGPFSQTLVMPFPPKKLHESGKVISDNTGSTRQEEMSATMSEDYAEREERASTSLTTFFSATTSPSAEPATEEWKIEPDLETAARLFRRHILKNAEDKPDLVVTLDLHSCEKDREREMLTFYKRPNIDWTSPFTVKLKGDAALGDGVTRHFFTLVMDKLHNGFELDIDNCGKTLLFNGEDDHKVPSTSRPLLDGDLFRVVGRMIGHSFINGGPLYSGLSAAFFPLLSGSKDDTPILELKDCPDTDVIEVVSLLESQNELNPNEMDSINNLAISWDLPAVSNINRRWLAETILYHGVIGRREKQIAQLRRGLKDTGVLRMIKEQTSLAGVLFPRSSALVLEPEMILKRVIWPEPDSDEDEAQFNLEQSCDVTAFLREYIQTGSPAELCELMKFWTGWTVLPQHLYVEVSPDLTLPVASTCLTTLKLPLRCRTFLAFTQAMRAAVSSTRFGFGLV
;
A
#
# COMPACT_ATOMS: atom_id res chain seq x y z
N MET A 1 -17.46 -47.90 45.49
CA MET A 1 -17.52 -46.48 45.89
C MET A 1 -16.93 -45.69 44.75
N ASP A 2 -17.79 -45.08 43.95
CA ASP A 2 -17.38 -44.42 42.70
C ASP A 2 -16.71 -43.08 43.02
N LYS A 3 -15.53 -42.88 42.43
CA LYS A 3 -14.75 -41.65 42.60
C LYS A 3 -15.52 -40.49 41.99
N THR A 4 -15.66 -39.41 42.74
CA THR A 4 -16.36 -38.21 42.27
C THR A 4 -15.53 -37.47 41.22
N VAL A 5 -16.18 -36.78 40.29
CA VAL A 5 -15.52 -36.00 39.21
C VAL A 5 -14.39 -35.08 39.73
N PRO A 6 -14.51 -34.39 40.88
CA PRO A 6 -13.43 -33.58 41.43
C PRO A 6 -12.19 -34.39 41.87
N GLN A 7 -12.37 -35.64 42.29
CA GLN A 7 -11.24 -36.53 42.64
C GLN A 7 -10.51 -37.01 41.39
N LEU A 8 -11.24 -37.31 40.31
CA LEU A 8 -10.65 -37.68 39.03
C LEU A 8 -9.86 -36.52 38.42
N LEU A 9 -10.37 -35.29 38.51
CA LEU A 9 -9.66 -34.09 38.05
C LEU A 9 -8.39 -33.82 38.87
N ARG A 10 -8.43 -34.10 40.18
CA ARG A 10 -7.26 -33.94 41.05
C ARG A 10 -6.19 -35.02 40.81
N GLU A 11 -6.59 -36.26 40.54
CA GLU A 11 -5.68 -37.32 40.12
C GLU A 11 -5.04 -37.02 38.74
N ALA A 12 -5.83 -36.49 37.79
CA ALA A 12 -5.32 -36.08 36.48
C ALA A 12 -4.30 -34.92 36.57
N ALA A 13 -4.55 -33.93 37.43
CA ALA A 13 -3.61 -32.83 37.68
C ALA A 13 -2.29 -33.33 38.29
N GLN A 14 -2.36 -34.27 39.25
CA GLN A 14 -1.17 -34.87 39.86
C GLN A 14 -0.39 -35.77 38.90
N ALA A 15 -1.07 -36.41 37.94
CA ALA A 15 -0.41 -37.19 36.89
C ALA A 15 0.37 -36.30 35.92
N LEU A 16 -0.19 -35.12 35.57
CA LEU A 16 0.46 -34.14 34.69
C LEU A 16 1.70 -33.50 35.34
N GLU A 17 1.66 -33.21 36.64
CA GLU A 17 2.83 -32.72 37.38
C GLU A 17 3.94 -33.76 37.51
N ARG A 18 3.61 -35.06 37.57
CA ARG A 18 4.60 -36.14 37.57
C ARG A 18 5.23 -36.35 36.20
N SER A 19 4.50 -36.14 35.11
CA SER A 19 5.06 -36.20 33.75
C SER A 19 5.94 -34.99 33.42
N ALA A 20 5.68 -33.83 34.02
CA ALA A 20 6.46 -32.61 33.79
C ALA A 20 7.85 -32.61 34.46
N ASN A 21 8.07 -33.46 35.47
CA ASN A 21 9.31 -33.48 36.27
C ASN A 21 10.27 -34.64 35.92
N ALA A 22 10.01 -35.41 34.87
CA ALA A 22 10.91 -36.47 34.42
C ALA A 22 11.82 -35.98 33.27
N ALA A 23 13.13 -35.86 33.54
CA ALA A 23 14.12 -35.56 32.52
C ALA A 23 14.36 -36.79 31.59
N PRO A 24 14.52 -36.61 30.26
CA PRO A 24 14.65 -37.75 29.36
C PRO A 24 16.10 -38.21 29.19
N SER A 25 16.29 -39.53 29.22
CA SER A 25 17.49 -40.26 28.77
C SER A 25 17.41 -40.57 27.28
N ASP A 26 18.56 -40.55 26.60
CA ASP A 26 18.78 -40.83 25.18
C ASP A 26 18.26 -42.20 24.70
N SER A 27 17.49 -42.24 23.61
CA SER A 27 17.82 -42.95 22.35
C SER A 27 16.67 -43.01 21.33
N GLU A 28 17.02 -42.71 20.09
CA GLU A 28 16.53 -43.20 18.79
C GLU A 28 15.11 -42.91 18.23
N ARG A 29 15.15 -42.09 17.15
CA ARG A 29 14.57 -42.26 15.78
C ARG A 29 13.23 -41.58 15.37
N LEU A 30 13.42 -40.68 14.39
CA LEU A 30 12.69 -40.45 13.12
C LEU A 30 11.23 -39.95 13.12
N SER A 31 11.06 -38.66 12.84
CA SER A 31 10.31 -38.07 11.69
C SER A 31 9.66 -36.72 12.04
N SER A 32 9.77 -35.76 11.10
CA SER A 32 8.95 -34.55 10.87
C SER A 32 8.16 -33.92 12.04
N SER A 33 8.57 -32.73 12.51
CA SER A 33 7.66 -31.58 12.70
C SER A 33 8.42 -30.32 13.12
N LEU A 34 7.94 -29.19 12.62
CA LEU A 34 8.38 -27.82 12.81
C LEU A 34 8.37 -27.42 14.30
N ARG A 35 9.49 -26.89 14.81
CA ARG A 35 9.52 -26.20 16.11
C ARG A 35 9.09 -24.75 15.91
N MET A 36 7.90 -24.43 16.42
CA MET A 36 7.44 -23.06 16.63
C MET A 36 8.18 -22.45 17.83
N THR A 37 8.86 -21.33 17.60
CA THR A 37 9.32 -20.41 18.64
C THR A 37 8.14 -19.56 19.13
N PRO A 38 8.12 -19.11 20.41
CA PRO A 38 7.00 -18.32 20.93
C PRO A 38 6.93 -16.95 20.23
N PRO A 39 5.73 -16.41 19.98
CA PRO A 39 5.58 -15.14 19.29
C PRO A 39 6.05 -13.98 20.18
N ASP A 40 7.01 -13.22 19.64
CA ASP A 40 7.41 -11.93 20.17
C ASP A 40 6.24 -10.93 20.08
N ARG A 41 6.08 -10.07 21.08
CA ARG A 41 4.92 -9.18 21.23
C ARG A 41 4.98 -8.04 20.20
N SER A 42 4.48 -8.33 18.99
CA SER A 42 4.44 -7.46 17.81
C SER A 42 3.25 -6.47 17.78
N GLY A 43 2.95 -5.81 18.91
CA GLY A 43 1.94 -4.75 18.94
C GLY A 43 2.30 -3.51 18.09
N GLY A 44 3.59 -3.32 17.80
CA GLY A 44 4.11 -2.19 17.01
C GLY A 44 4.01 -2.39 15.50
N THR A 45 4.11 -3.63 15.01
CA THR A 45 4.17 -3.94 13.57
C THR A 45 2.83 -3.68 12.90
N ARG A 46 1.72 -4.02 13.56
CA ARG A 46 0.36 -3.73 13.06
C ARG A 46 0.09 -2.24 12.97
N ALA A 47 0.54 -1.45 13.95
CA ALA A 47 0.36 0.00 13.93
C ALA A 47 1.22 0.66 12.85
N GLU A 48 2.46 0.19 12.65
CA GLU A 48 3.34 0.71 11.60
C GLU A 48 2.87 0.29 10.20
N VAL A 49 2.39 -0.96 10.01
CA VAL A 49 1.70 -1.41 8.80
C VAL A 49 0.45 -0.54 8.56
N LEU A 50 -0.47 -0.39 9.50
CA LEU A 50 -1.64 0.49 9.30
C LEU A 50 -1.26 1.96 9.01
N ARG A 51 -0.12 2.45 9.51
CA ARG A 51 0.39 3.81 9.23
C ARG A 51 1.02 3.95 7.85
N LEU A 52 1.70 2.92 7.36
CA LEU A 52 2.33 2.84 6.03
C LEU A 52 1.33 2.46 4.93
N PHE A 53 0.21 1.84 5.32
CA PHE A 53 -0.89 1.43 4.46
C PHE A 53 -2.15 2.27 4.68
N ALA A 54 -2.04 3.45 5.29
CA ALA A 54 -3.17 4.37 5.39
C ALA A 54 -3.66 4.79 3.99
N PRO A 55 -4.98 4.76 3.73
CA PRO A 55 -5.54 5.19 2.45
C PRO A 55 -5.24 6.67 2.23
N TYR A 56 -4.92 6.99 0.97
CA TYR A 56 -4.61 8.31 0.40
C TYR A 56 -4.84 9.51 1.33
N SER A 57 -3.78 10.31 1.57
CA SER A 57 -3.94 11.67 2.09
C SER A 57 -4.70 12.52 1.05
N ASN A 58 -6.03 12.50 1.12
CA ASN A 58 -6.90 13.32 0.29
C ASN A 58 -6.65 14.80 0.60
N SER A 59 -5.75 15.41 -0.17
CA SER A 59 -5.54 16.86 -0.18
C SER A 59 -6.63 17.50 -1.04
N ARG A 60 -7.88 17.49 -0.57
CA ARG A 60 -8.93 18.39 -1.07
C ARG A 60 -9.07 19.53 -0.08
N GLY A 61 -8.62 20.72 -0.48
CA GLY A 61 -8.98 21.96 0.20
C GLY A 61 -7.92 23.03 0.16
N ARG A 62 -8.22 24.11 -0.56
CA ARG A 62 -7.70 25.49 -0.40
C ARG A 62 -6.44 25.85 -1.18
N MET A 63 -6.63 26.18 -2.46
CA MET A 63 -5.76 27.09 -3.20
C MET A 63 -6.05 28.55 -2.77
N PRO A 64 -5.05 29.34 -2.35
CA PRO A 64 -5.12 30.79 -2.43
C PRO A 64 -4.59 31.24 -3.80
N LYS A 65 -5.36 32.11 -4.47
CA LYS A 65 -5.04 32.78 -5.75
C LYS A 65 -3.65 33.43 -5.74
N ARG A 66 -2.88 33.23 -6.81
CA ARG A 66 -1.74 34.09 -7.18
C ARG A 66 -2.23 35.42 -7.79
N PRO A 67 -1.56 36.54 -7.51
CA PRO A 67 -1.49 37.67 -8.43
C PRO A 67 -0.26 37.53 -9.35
N ASN A 68 -0.47 37.74 -10.65
CA ASN A 68 0.60 37.92 -11.63
C ASN A 68 1.29 39.27 -11.44
N THR A 69 2.62 39.30 -11.38
CA THR A 69 3.45 40.37 -11.96
C THR A 69 4.79 39.79 -12.40
N ALA A 70 5.20 40.12 -13.62
CA ALA A 70 6.46 39.71 -14.24
C ALA A 70 7.58 40.72 -13.96
N GLY A 71 8.82 40.22 -13.84
CA GLY A 71 10.07 41.00 -13.78
C GLY A 71 11.30 40.09 -13.62
N PRO A 72 12.49 40.46 -14.13
CA PRO A 72 13.48 39.52 -14.66
C PRO A 72 14.53 39.02 -13.65
N SER A 73 14.90 37.75 -13.85
CA SER A 73 16.10 37.00 -13.42
C SER A 73 17.21 37.73 -12.64
N ALA A 74 17.40 37.32 -11.38
CA ALA A 74 18.71 37.22 -10.75
C ALA A 74 18.84 35.80 -10.15
N LYS A 75 19.91 35.09 -10.53
CA LYS A 75 20.22 33.72 -10.07
C LYS A 75 20.29 33.70 -8.53
N LYS A 76 19.25 33.18 -7.86
CA LYS A 76 19.32 32.79 -6.45
C LYS A 76 19.61 31.30 -6.39
N SER A 77 20.67 30.93 -5.68
CA SER A 77 20.90 29.56 -5.21
C SER A 77 19.59 29.04 -4.61
N LYS A 78 19.16 27.84 -5.02
CA LYS A 78 17.96 27.20 -4.47
C LYS A 78 18.22 26.95 -2.97
N SER A 79 17.77 27.86 -2.09
CA SER A 79 17.87 27.65 -0.65
C SER A 79 16.94 26.49 -0.30
N VAL A 80 17.50 25.42 0.25
CA VAL A 80 16.71 24.31 0.77
C VAL A 80 16.06 24.82 2.05
N SER A 81 14.73 24.86 2.12
CA SER A 81 14.02 25.30 3.33
C SER A 81 14.04 24.21 4.42
N TYR A 82 14.13 24.59 5.69
CA TYR A 82 13.98 23.68 6.83
C TYR A 82 12.61 23.90 7.49
N THR A 83 11.79 22.86 7.63
CA THR A 83 10.47 22.97 8.30
C THR A 83 10.41 22.01 9.48
N HIS A 84 10.00 22.51 10.65
CA HIS A 84 9.92 21.68 11.86
C HIS A 84 8.80 22.11 12.82
N ARG A 85 8.39 21.21 13.72
CA ARG A 85 7.34 21.46 14.72
C ARG A 85 7.95 21.92 16.03
N PHE A 86 7.54 23.09 16.49
CA PHE A 86 7.98 23.68 17.76
C PHE A 86 6.78 23.85 18.69
N PHE A 87 6.96 23.53 19.97
CA PHE A 87 5.93 23.73 21.00
C PHE A 87 6.45 24.70 22.06
N CYS A 88 5.86 25.89 22.17
CA CYS A 88 6.26 26.88 23.17
C CYS A 88 5.57 26.63 24.53
N LEU A 89 6.38 26.57 25.59
CA LEU A 89 6.00 26.34 26.97
C LEU A 89 5.84 27.66 27.72
N SER A 90 5.00 27.69 28.75
CA SER A 90 4.73 28.91 29.51
C SER A 90 5.74 29.16 30.64
N LYS A 91 6.32 28.09 31.23
CA LYS A 91 7.20 28.21 32.41
C LYS A 91 8.66 27.96 32.05
N ARG A 92 9.56 28.78 32.58
CA ARG A 92 11.02 28.69 32.36
C ARG A 92 11.66 27.44 32.96
N LYS A 93 11.02 26.84 33.98
CA LYS A 93 11.47 25.61 34.66
C LYS A 93 10.66 24.37 34.27
N GLU A 94 9.90 24.44 33.18
CA GLU A 94 9.13 23.29 32.70
C GLU A 94 10.10 22.21 32.17
N CYS A 95 10.00 21.03 32.77
CA CYS A 95 10.85 19.87 32.51
C CYS A 95 10.04 18.61 32.19
N GLU A 96 8.72 18.73 32.03
CA GLU A 96 7.81 17.63 31.71
C GLU A 96 6.98 17.98 30.49
N VAL A 97 6.62 16.98 29.69
CA VAL A 97 5.74 17.20 28.54
C VAL A 97 4.33 17.57 29.04
N PRO A 98 3.75 18.72 28.61
CA PRO A 98 2.44 19.15 29.08
C PRO A 98 1.34 18.14 28.73
N SER A 99 0.35 17.99 29.63
CA SER A 99 -0.83 17.17 29.37
C SER A 99 -1.70 17.77 28.24
N PRO A 100 -2.54 16.97 27.55
CA PRO A 100 -3.37 17.46 26.45
C PRO A 100 -4.20 18.70 26.80
N SER A 101 -4.76 18.76 28.02
CA SER A 101 -5.54 19.90 28.49
C SER A 101 -4.72 21.18 28.64
N VAL A 102 -3.45 21.07 29.07
CA VAL A 102 -2.53 22.21 29.16
C VAL A 102 -2.09 22.65 27.77
N LYS A 103 -1.84 21.70 26.85
CA LYS A 103 -1.50 22.01 25.45
C LYS A 103 -2.60 22.83 24.77
N ASN A 104 -3.86 22.41 24.91
CA ASN A 104 -5.00 23.12 24.34
C ASN A 104 -5.16 24.54 24.91
N LYS A 105 -4.88 24.76 26.20
CA LYS A 105 -4.93 26.10 26.82
C LYS A 105 -3.86 27.03 26.27
N LEU A 106 -2.64 26.51 26.14
CA LEU A 106 -1.51 27.23 25.58
C LEU A 106 -1.81 27.62 24.12
N GLU A 107 -2.25 26.68 23.29
CA GLU A 107 -2.63 26.96 21.89
C GLU A 107 -3.73 28.02 21.76
N ARG A 108 -4.76 27.98 22.62
CA ARG A 108 -5.82 29.01 22.67
C ARG A 108 -5.30 30.40 23.06
N SER A 109 -4.21 30.47 23.81
CA SER A 109 -3.58 31.71 24.26
C SER A 109 -2.49 32.22 23.29
N GLY A 110 -2.44 31.68 22.06
CA GLY A 110 -1.50 32.11 21.02
C GLY A 110 -0.08 31.55 21.15
N ILE A 111 0.20 30.75 22.19
CA ILE A 111 1.51 30.18 22.51
C ILE A 111 1.35 28.66 22.59
N GLY A 112 1.82 27.89 21.61
CA GLY A 112 1.64 26.44 21.63
C GLY A 112 2.40 25.79 20.49
N GLU A 113 1.83 24.74 19.90
CA GLU A 113 2.46 24.09 18.76
C GLU A 113 2.36 24.96 17.50
N LYS A 114 3.50 25.25 16.88
CA LYS A 114 3.59 25.90 15.57
C LYS A 114 4.54 25.14 14.66
N ARG A 115 4.15 24.96 13.40
CA ARG A 115 5.03 24.44 12.35
C ARG A 115 5.74 25.62 11.70
N ILE A 116 7.05 25.72 11.89
CA ILE A 116 7.87 26.85 11.45
C ILE A 116 8.73 26.40 10.27
N THR A 117 8.69 27.18 9.18
CA THR A 117 9.49 26.95 7.97
C THR A 117 10.54 28.05 7.85
N PHE A 118 11.81 27.69 8.03
CA PHE A 118 12.96 28.54 7.79
C PHE A 118 13.29 28.50 6.28
N PRO A 119 13.28 29.65 5.58
CA PRO A 119 13.50 29.71 4.13
C PRO A 119 14.87 29.22 3.66
N ASP A 120 15.87 29.32 4.53
CA ASP A 120 17.23 28.87 4.28
C ASP A 120 17.68 27.93 5.40
N LYS A 121 18.02 26.69 5.05
CA LYS A 121 18.58 25.69 5.96
C LYS A 121 19.95 26.07 6.49
N TYR A 122 20.70 26.91 5.77
CA TYR A 122 22.03 27.37 6.19
C TYR A 122 22.00 28.78 6.80
N CYS A 123 20.83 29.20 7.33
CA CYS A 123 20.70 30.50 7.95
C CYS A 123 21.62 30.64 9.18
N THR A 124 22.00 31.89 9.48
CA THR A 124 22.85 32.15 10.65
C THR A 124 22.06 31.90 11.94
N PRO A 125 22.74 31.61 13.07
CA PRO A 125 22.08 31.45 14.36
C PRO A 125 21.24 32.67 14.79
N GLN A 126 21.64 33.86 14.34
CA GLN A 126 20.89 35.10 14.53
C GLN A 126 19.58 35.08 13.72
N ASP A 127 19.64 34.73 12.43
CA ASP A 127 18.45 34.61 11.57
C ASP A 127 17.49 33.55 12.07
N PHE A 128 18.01 32.42 12.58
CA PHE A 128 17.23 31.36 13.19
C PHE A 128 16.46 31.87 14.42
N SER A 129 17.15 32.60 15.30
CA SER A 129 16.56 33.19 16.50
C SER A 129 15.50 34.24 16.15
N ASP A 130 15.79 35.13 15.19
CA ASP A 130 14.85 36.14 14.72
C ASP A 130 13.59 35.53 14.10
N HIS A 131 13.74 34.44 13.35
CA HIS A 131 12.62 33.70 12.78
C HIS A 131 11.77 33.01 13.86
N LEU A 132 12.39 32.46 14.92
CA LEU A 132 11.65 31.95 16.08
C LEU A 132 10.91 33.05 16.82
N PHE A 133 11.51 34.22 17.00
CA PHE A 133 10.86 35.36 17.64
C PHE A 133 9.71 35.95 16.81
N GLN A 134 9.77 35.88 15.47
CA GLN A 134 8.63 36.27 14.63
C GLN A 134 7.41 35.38 14.90
N HIS A 135 7.61 34.08 15.14
CA HIS A 135 6.54 33.14 15.45
C HIS A 135 6.12 33.14 16.92
N PHE A 136 7.03 33.50 17.84
CA PHE A 136 6.79 33.62 19.28
C PHE A 136 7.38 34.93 19.84
N PRO A 137 6.73 36.09 19.60
CA PRO A 137 7.28 37.40 19.96
C PRO A 137 7.58 37.58 21.44
N ILE A 138 6.75 36.98 22.30
CA ILE A 138 6.87 37.05 23.76
C ILE A 138 8.19 36.49 24.31
N LEU A 139 8.88 35.63 23.53
CA LEU A 139 10.18 35.09 23.94
C LEU A 139 11.26 36.18 23.97
N LYS A 140 11.12 37.29 23.21
CA LYS A 140 12.04 38.43 23.30
C LYS A 140 11.93 39.11 24.67
N GLU A 141 10.71 39.32 25.14
CA GLU A 141 10.43 39.96 26.43
C GLU A 141 10.77 39.05 27.63
N CYS A 142 10.83 37.74 27.39
CA CYS A 142 11.18 36.73 28.39
C CYS A 142 12.68 36.42 28.45
N GLY A 143 13.52 37.22 27.79
CA GLY A 143 14.98 37.12 27.85
C GLY A 143 15.59 36.01 27.00
N GLY A 144 14.88 35.57 25.96
CA GLY A 144 15.31 34.51 25.04
C GLY A 144 14.63 33.17 25.30
N PHE A 145 15.18 32.13 24.69
CA PHE A 145 14.60 30.80 24.67
C PHE A 145 15.63 29.69 24.87
N GLN A 146 15.16 28.53 25.29
CA GLN A 146 15.96 27.30 25.33
C GLN A 146 15.18 26.17 24.67
N LEU A 147 15.87 25.37 23.85
CA LEU A 147 15.28 24.23 23.15
C LEU A 147 15.40 22.95 23.98
N LEU A 148 14.36 22.13 23.97
CA LEU A 148 14.28 20.86 24.68
C LEU A 148 13.76 19.75 23.77
N ARG A 149 14.19 18.53 24.05
CA ARG A 149 13.70 17.30 23.43
C ARG A 149 12.99 16.44 24.48
N SER A 150 11.98 15.68 24.06
CA SER A 150 11.33 14.72 24.95
C SER A 150 12.14 13.42 25.06
N ARG A 151 12.35 12.91 26.27
CA ARG A 151 13.01 11.63 26.54
C ARG A 151 12.21 10.85 27.61
N GLY A 152 12.15 9.52 27.47
CA GLY A 152 11.43 8.64 28.41
C GLY A 152 10.30 7.82 27.79
N SER A 153 9.69 6.95 28.60
CA SER A 153 8.60 6.05 28.18
C SER A 153 7.24 6.76 28.14
N THR A 154 6.20 6.10 27.60
CA THR A 154 4.83 6.65 27.47
C THR A 154 4.20 7.13 28.78
N ARG A 155 4.68 6.67 29.94
CA ARG A 155 4.14 7.03 31.27
C ARG A 155 4.94 8.14 31.98
N SER A 156 6.07 8.58 31.44
CA SER A 156 6.93 9.62 32.04
C SER A 156 7.83 10.28 30.97
N LYS A 157 7.25 11.19 30.18
CA LYS A 157 8.01 11.98 29.20
C LYS A 157 8.58 13.23 29.85
N ILE A 158 9.88 13.22 30.07
CA ILE A 158 10.66 14.33 30.63
C ILE A 158 11.22 15.15 29.46
N LEU A 159 11.38 16.45 29.66
CA LEU A 159 12.03 17.36 28.73
C LEU A 159 13.49 17.54 29.13
N GLU A 160 14.39 17.18 28.21
CA GLU A 160 15.84 17.35 28.34
C GLU A 160 16.28 18.52 27.47
N THR A 161 17.15 19.39 27.99
CA THR A 161 17.69 20.53 27.24
C THR A 161 18.56 20.07 26.09
N ILE A 162 18.31 20.60 24.89
CA ILE A 162 19.23 20.46 23.76
C ILE A 162 20.40 21.41 24.01
N PRO A 163 21.66 20.94 24.07
CA PRO A 163 22.82 21.79 24.27
C PRO A 163 22.87 22.92 23.23
N CYS A 164 23.20 24.13 23.66
CA CYS A 164 23.40 25.26 22.75
C CYS A 164 24.87 25.24 22.30
N PRO A 165 25.16 25.21 20.99
CA PRO A 165 26.51 25.45 20.49
C PRO A 165 27.02 26.84 20.89
N ASP A 166 28.34 27.03 20.91
CA ASP A 166 28.97 28.32 21.24
C ASP A 166 28.51 29.45 20.29
N ASP A 167 28.21 29.11 19.04
CA ASP A 167 27.72 30.03 18.01
C ASP A 167 26.18 30.20 18.01
N GLY A 168 25.45 29.43 18.82
CA GLY A 168 23.98 29.45 18.89
C GLY A 168 23.29 28.34 18.07
N TYR A 169 21.94 28.29 18.12
CA TYR A 169 21.16 27.28 17.39
C TYR A 169 20.98 27.64 15.92
N CYS A 170 21.21 26.67 15.02
CA CYS A 170 20.88 26.77 13.60
C CYS A 170 20.21 25.47 13.09
N PRO A 171 19.52 25.49 11.94
CA PRO A 171 18.88 24.29 11.40
C PRO A 171 19.85 23.14 11.11
N GLU A 172 21.08 23.44 10.69
CA GLU A 172 22.12 22.45 10.44
C GLU A 172 22.51 21.70 11.72
N TYR A 173 22.68 22.41 12.84
CA TYR A 173 22.94 21.79 14.13
C TYR A 173 21.79 20.88 14.59
N LEU A 174 20.54 21.32 14.45
CA LEU A 174 19.36 20.54 14.85
C LEU A 174 19.15 19.28 14.00
N LEU A 175 19.71 19.25 12.79
CA LEU A 175 19.70 18.10 11.88
C LEU A 175 20.91 17.18 12.06
N SER A 176 21.92 17.59 12.82
CA SER A 176 23.12 16.79 13.02
C SER A 176 22.82 15.50 13.80
N GLU A 177 23.58 14.45 13.49
CA GLU A 177 23.47 13.15 14.17
C GLU A 177 23.76 13.23 15.68
N SER A 178 24.44 14.29 16.13
CA SER A 178 24.73 14.52 17.55
C SER A 178 23.49 14.88 18.39
N VAL A 179 22.45 15.46 17.77
CA VAL A 179 21.27 15.99 18.47
C VAL A 179 20.08 15.01 18.41
N MET A 180 19.97 14.22 17.34
CA MET A 180 18.97 13.15 17.13
C MET A 180 17.49 13.57 17.32
N ILE A 181 17.08 14.73 16.82
CA ILE A 181 15.68 15.19 16.92
C ILE A 181 14.76 14.47 15.91
N GLY A 182 15.24 14.23 14.69
CA GLY A 182 14.44 13.59 13.62
C GLY A 182 13.13 14.35 13.34
N GLN A 183 11.99 13.68 13.53
CA GLN A 183 10.64 14.25 13.38
C GLN A 183 9.96 14.59 14.71
N ALA A 184 10.65 14.45 15.85
CA ALA A 184 10.07 14.73 17.16
C ALA A 184 9.80 16.23 17.34
N VAL A 185 8.80 16.60 18.15
CA VAL A 185 8.52 18.01 18.45
C VAL A 185 9.63 18.60 19.31
N ILE A 186 10.19 19.74 18.89
CA ILE A 186 11.12 20.53 19.71
C ILE A 186 10.30 21.40 20.65
N TYR A 187 10.56 21.31 21.94
CA TYR A 187 9.93 22.16 22.94
C TYR A 187 10.78 23.41 23.15
N ILE A 188 10.13 24.57 23.26
CA ILE A 188 10.77 25.86 23.53
C ILE A 188 10.30 26.33 24.90
N ARG A 189 11.21 26.61 25.82
CA ARG A 189 10.86 27.28 27.09
C ARG A 189 11.48 28.66 27.16
N PRO A 190 10.83 29.63 27.83
CA PRO A 190 11.41 30.96 28.04
C PRO A 190 12.63 30.86 28.96
N LEU A 191 13.62 31.74 28.76
CA LEU A 191 14.90 31.63 29.45
C LEU A 191 14.91 32.34 30.83
N GLN A 192 14.45 33.58 30.89
CA GLN A 192 14.61 34.43 32.09
C GLN A 192 13.31 34.65 32.88
N LYS A 193 12.15 34.74 32.21
CA LYS A 193 10.84 35.04 32.83
C LYS A 193 9.76 34.07 32.35
N ASP A 194 8.82 33.70 33.21
CA ASP A 194 7.64 32.92 32.81
C ASP A 194 6.71 33.77 31.95
N ILE A 195 6.04 33.14 30.99
CA ILE A 195 5.07 33.80 30.11
C ILE A 195 3.73 33.87 30.83
N ASP A 196 3.22 35.09 30.99
CA ASP A 196 1.90 35.32 31.57
C ASP A 196 0.81 35.08 30.52
N VAL A 197 0.25 33.87 30.55
CA VAL A 197 -0.74 33.37 29.58
C VAL A 197 -2.06 34.14 29.66
N GLN A 198 -2.36 34.83 30.78
CA GLN A 198 -3.64 35.54 30.97
C GLN A 198 -3.72 36.88 30.24
N ASN A 199 -2.58 37.47 29.86
CA ASN A 199 -2.52 38.76 29.18
C ASN A 199 -2.57 38.67 27.64
N LEU A 200 -2.80 37.46 27.08
CA LEU A 200 -2.79 37.18 25.64
C LEU A 200 -4.19 37.00 25.03
N GLU A 201 -5.25 37.12 25.84
CA GLU A 201 -6.64 37.07 25.40
C GLU A 201 -7.06 38.42 24.80
N SER A 202 -6.67 38.68 23.55
CA SER A 202 -7.29 39.74 22.75
C SER A 202 -7.90 39.13 21.48
N ASP A 203 -9.22 39.29 21.37
CA ASP A 203 -10.12 38.90 20.28
C ASP A 203 -10.45 37.40 20.13
N GLN A 204 -11.40 36.93 20.93
CA GLN A 204 -12.26 35.78 20.59
C GLN A 204 -13.74 36.20 20.63
N PRO A 205 -14.55 35.80 19.63
CA PRO A 205 -15.98 36.05 19.62
C PRO A 205 -16.68 35.22 20.71
N VAL A 206 -17.61 35.89 21.42
CA VAL A 206 -18.47 35.31 22.46
C VAL A 206 -19.20 34.08 21.92
N SER A 207 -18.99 32.93 22.57
CA SER A 207 -19.70 31.67 22.29
C SER A 207 -21.20 31.85 22.54
N THR A 208 -21.98 32.02 21.47
CA THR A 208 -23.46 32.07 21.46
C THR A 208 -24.07 30.67 21.35
N GLY A 209 -23.60 29.73 22.19
CA GLY A 209 -24.15 28.39 22.28
C GLY A 209 -25.27 28.28 23.33
N PRO A 210 -26.22 27.34 23.20
CA PRO A 210 -27.21 27.08 24.25
C PRO A 210 -26.52 26.69 25.57
N LEU A 211 -26.95 27.34 26.65
CA LEU A 211 -26.43 27.13 28.00
C LEU A 211 -27.24 26.05 28.72
N THR A 212 -26.54 25.12 29.36
CA THR A 212 -27.11 24.05 30.17
C THR A 212 -26.65 24.20 31.62
N GLU A 213 -27.52 23.90 32.57
CA GLU A 213 -27.21 23.96 34.01
C GLU A 213 -26.45 22.70 34.45
N CYS A 214 -25.34 22.89 35.17
CA CYS A 214 -24.62 21.78 35.79
C CYS A 214 -25.42 21.20 36.96
N LEU A 215 -25.69 19.90 36.94
CA LEU A 215 -26.46 19.17 37.96
C LEU A 215 -25.79 19.14 39.36
N TYR A 216 -24.51 19.51 39.45
CA TYR A 216 -23.72 19.44 40.69
C TYR A 216 -23.57 20.79 41.40
N CYS A 217 -23.55 21.92 40.66
CA CYS A 217 -23.40 23.26 41.23
C CYS A 217 -24.45 24.28 40.76
N ASN A 218 -25.39 23.89 39.90
CA ASN A 218 -26.47 24.70 39.35
C ASN A 218 -26.02 25.99 38.62
N LYS A 219 -24.76 26.06 38.18
CA LYS A 219 -24.27 27.14 37.31
C LYS A 219 -24.46 26.76 35.83
N LYS A 220 -24.75 27.75 35.01
CA LYS A 220 -24.98 27.62 33.56
C LYS A 220 -23.65 27.62 32.81
N TYR A 221 -23.45 26.65 31.94
CA TYR A 221 -22.28 26.49 31.07
C TYR A 221 -22.69 26.19 29.64
N SER A 222 -21.86 26.55 28.66
CA SER A 222 -22.12 26.15 27.27
C SER A 222 -21.98 24.64 27.13
N LEU A 223 -22.72 24.04 26.19
CA LEU A 223 -22.65 22.59 25.93
C LEU A 223 -21.23 22.09 25.65
N SER A 224 -20.37 22.94 25.09
CA SER A 224 -18.95 22.66 24.83
C SER A 224 -18.07 22.64 26.08
N GLU A 225 -18.48 23.27 27.18
CA GLU A 225 -17.67 23.46 28.40
C GLU A 225 -18.20 22.67 29.60
N ILE A 226 -19.46 22.23 29.55
CA ILE A 226 -20.11 21.56 30.67
C ILE A 226 -19.48 20.20 30.99
N GLN A 227 -18.94 19.50 30.00
CA GLN A 227 -18.32 18.18 30.18
C GLN A 227 -17.01 18.29 30.98
N ASP A 228 -16.14 19.24 30.61
CA ASP A 228 -14.89 19.54 31.35
C ASP A 228 -15.20 20.07 32.78
N HIS A 229 -16.27 20.84 32.94
CA HIS A 229 -16.71 21.33 34.24
C HIS A 229 -17.21 20.19 35.15
N VAL A 230 -18.03 19.27 34.63
CA VAL A 230 -18.60 18.15 35.40
C VAL A 230 -17.49 17.26 35.97
N ASP A 231 -16.44 16.97 35.19
CA ASP A 231 -15.29 16.17 35.61
C ASP A 231 -14.52 16.77 36.81
N VAL A 232 -14.55 18.09 36.93
CA VAL A 232 -13.96 18.82 38.07
C VAL A 232 -14.98 18.93 39.21
N CYS A 233 -16.24 19.22 38.89
CA CYS A 233 -17.30 19.43 39.88
C CYS A 233 -17.64 18.15 40.65
N GLU A 234 -17.57 16.99 40.02
CA GLU A 234 -17.76 15.67 40.65
C GLU A 234 -16.69 15.40 41.74
N LYS A 235 -15.44 15.78 41.47
CA LYS A 235 -14.30 15.58 42.39
C LYS A 235 -14.38 16.46 43.64
N PHE A 236 -15.03 17.62 43.57
CA PHE A 236 -15.20 18.53 44.71
C PHE A 236 -16.27 18.08 45.72
N LYS A 237 -17.12 17.09 45.40
CA LYS A 237 -18.07 16.51 46.38
C LYS A 237 -17.50 15.34 47.19
N ILE A 238 -16.48 14.64 46.69
CA ILE A 238 -15.89 13.48 47.38
C ILE A 238 -14.95 13.90 48.52
N LEU A 239 -14.48 15.15 48.51
CA LEU A 239 -13.72 15.77 49.60
C LEU A 239 -14.53 16.94 50.16
N GLY A 240 -15.49 16.64 51.03
CA GLY A 240 -16.29 17.65 51.71
C GLY A 240 -15.43 18.58 52.58
N PRO A 241 -15.75 19.88 52.71
CA PRO A 241 -15.22 20.72 53.76
C PRO A 241 -16.12 20.68 55.01
N PHE A 242 -15.50 20.35 56.15
CA PHE A 242 -16.05 20.58 57.49
C PHE A 242 -16.22 22.09 57.77
N SER A 243 -17.48 22.47 58.04
CA SER A 243 -17.98 23.36 59.11
C SER A 243 -17.41 24.76 59.36
N GLN A 244 -18.27 25.79 59.22
CA GLN A 244 -18.73 26.59 60.38
C GLN A 244 -20.00 27.44 60.09
N THR A 245 -21.08 27.08 60.82
CA THR A 245 -22.15 27.91 61.46
C THR A 245 -22.70 29.18 60.81
N LEU A 246 -24.03 29.25 60.61
CA LEU A 246 -24.98 29.97 61.50
C LEU A 246 -26.47 29.80 61.05
N VAL A 247 -27.31 29.33 61.98
CA VAL A 247 -28.74 29.68 62.25
C VAL A 247 -29.88 29.14 61.34
N MET A 248 -30.78 28.37 62.00
CA MET A 248 -32.16 27.89 61.66
C MET A 248 -33.21 29.03 61.57
N PRO A 249 -34.49 28.90 61.10
CA PRO A 249 -35.36 27.70 61.16
C PRO A 249 -36.41 27.43 60.01
N PHE A 250 -36.92 26.18 59.99
CA PHE A 250 -38.26 25.59 59.62
C PHE A 250 -39.44 26.49 59.10
N PRO A 251 -40.59 25.94 58.57
CA PRO A 251 -40.91 25.04 57.43
C PRO A 251 -42.16 25.58 56.60
N PRO A 252 -43.19 24.80 56.14
CA PRO A 252 -43.37 23.89 54.98
C PRO A 252 -44.54 24.30 54.00
N LYS A 253 -44.86 23.49 52.96
CA LYS A 253 -46.22 23.17 52.39
C LYS A 253 -46.06 22.42 51.03
N LYS A 254 -46.47 21.14 50.86
CA LYS A 254 -47.81 20.51 50.67
C LYS A 254 -48.44 20.65 49.26
N LEU A 255 -48.72 19.47 48.67
CA LEU A 255 -49.79 19.07 47.71
C LEU A 255 -49.84 19.83 46.36
N HIS A 256 -50.08 19.21 45.21
CA HIS A 256 -51.24 18.38 44.91
C HIS A 256 -51.06 17.53 43.65
N GLU A 257 -51.71 16.38 43.71
CA GLU A 257 -52.06 15.41 42.68
C GLU A 257 -53.06 15.98 41.67
N SER A 258 -52.97 15.56 40.40
CA SER A 258 -54.12 15.20 39.55
C SER A 258 -53.63 14.64 38.21
N GLY A 259 -53.94 13.37 37.96
CA GLY A 259 -53.85 12.76 36.65
C GLY A 259 -55.06 13.10 35.77
N LYS A 260 -54.98 12.74 34.48
CA LYS A 260 -56.12 12.24 33.73
C LYS A 260 -55.69 11.40 32.54
N VAL A 261 -56.27 10.21 32.49
CA VAL A 261 -56.26 9.17 31.46
C VAL A 261 -57.32 9.49 30.40
N ILE A 262 -57.17 8.91 29.20
CA ILE A 262 -58.16 8.33 28.24
C ILE A 262 -57.44 8.27 26.87
N SER A 263 -56.99 7.12 26.34
CA SER A 263 -57.74 5.99 25.70
C SER A 263 -58.38 6.42 24.35
N ASP A 264 -58.47 5.68 23.25
CA ASP A 264 -58.29 4.26 22.91
C ASP A 264 -58.07 4.08 21.38
N ASN A 265 -57.38 2.99 21.03
CA ASN A 265 -57.58 1.99 19.97
C ASN A 265 -58.06 2.33 18.54
N THR A 266 -57.39 1.68 17.58
CA THR A 266 -57.85 0.64 16.60
C THR A 266 -56.93 0.75 15.36
N GLY A 267 -56.34 -0.27 14.73
CA GLY A 267 -56.55 -1.71 14.68
C GLY A 267 -56.89 -2.14 13.24
N SER A 268 -55.93 -2.70 12.49
CA SER A 268 -56.09 -3.85 11.54
C SER A 268 -55.18 -3.81 10.29
N THR A 269 -54.25 -4.78 10.27
CA THR A 269 -53.94 -5.78 9.21
C THR A 269 -54.15 -5.50 7.71
N ARG A 270 -53.08 -5.67 6.92
CA ARG A 270 -53.04 -6.56 5.73
C ARG A 270 -51.59 -6.82 5.27
N GLN A 271 -51.33 -8.08 4.92
CA GLN A 271 -50.13 -8.58 4.24
C GLN A 271 -50.07 -8.08 2.79
N GLU A 272 -48.86 -7.86 2.27
CA GLU A 272 -48.46 -8.25 0.91
C GLU A 272 -46.92 -8.21 0.79
N GLU A 273 -46.39 -9.20 0.08
CA GLU A 273 -44.97 -9.46 -0.19
C GLU A 273 -44.38 -8.45 -1.19
N MET A 274 -43.05 -8.22 -1.09
CA MET A 274 -42.06 -8.34 -2.17
C MET A 274 -40.92 -7.31 -2.11
N SER A 275 -39.71 -7.90 -2.20
CA SER A 275 -38.48 -7.38 -2.81
C SER A 275 -37.63 -6.36 -2.05
N ALA A 276 -36.39 -6.78 -1.84
CA ALA A 276 -35.27 -6.04 -1.31
C ALA A 276 -34.57 -5.24 -2.42
N THR A 277 -34.28 -3.96 -2.16
CA THR A 277 -33.31 -3.15 -2.91
C THR A 277 -32.88 -1.96 -2.04
N MET A 278 -31.82 -2.13 -1.23
CA MET A 278 -31.11 -1.01 -0.61
C MET A 278 -29.66 -1.41 -0.36
N SER A 279 -28.74 -1.03 -1.26
CA SER A 279 -27.31 -0.80 -0.96
C SER A 279 -26.44 -0.27 -2.12
N GLU A 280 -26.97 0.01 -3.31
CA GLU A 280 -26.14 0.51 -4.46
C GLU A 280 -25.91 2.04 -4.48
N ASP A 281 -26.58 2.82 -3.63
CA ASP A 281 -26.62 4.29 -3.76
C ASP A 281 -25.37 5.05 -3.25
N TYR A 282 -24.38 4.38 -2.66
CA TYR A 282 -23.18 5.06 -2.15
C TYR A 282 -22.01 5.11 -3.15
N ALA A 283 -21.98 4.28 -4.19
CA ALA A 283 -20.88 4.25 -5.16
C ALA A 283 -21.07 5.24 -6.32
N GLU A 284 -22.31 5.50 -6.76
CA GLU A 284 -22.58 6.36 -7.91
C GLU A 284 -22.47 7.87 -7.62
N ARG A 285 -22.45 8.27 -6.34
CA ARG A 285 -22.44 9.70 -5.97
C ARG A 285 -21.09 10.37 -6.22
N GLU A 286 -19.99 9.60 -6.28
CA GLU A 286 -18.68 10.14 -6.68
C GLU A 286 -18.49 10.25 -8.21
N GLU A 287 -19.25 9.49 -9.02
CA GLU A 287 -19.06 9.48 -10.47
C GLU A 287 -19.75 10.67 -11.19
N ARG A 288 -20.83 11.23 -10.62
CA ARG A 288 -21.49 12.43 -11.17
C ARG A 288 -20.75 13.74 -10.91
N ALA A 289 -19.75 13.76 -10.03
CA ALA A 289 -18.99 14.99 -9.71
C ALA A 289 -17.80 15.25 -10.66
N SER A 290 -17.50 14.33 -11.60
CA SER A 290 -16.31 14.42 -12.47
C SER A 290 -16.62 14.64 -13.96
N THR A 291 -17.90 14.84 -14.33
CA THR A 291 -18.35 14.98 -15.72
C THR A 291 -18.83 16.40 -16.09
N SER A 292 -18.14 17.44 -15.60
CA SER A 292 -18.36 18.80 -16.11
C SER A 292 -17.14 19.69 -15.94
N LEU A 293 -16.18 19.57 -16.87
CA LEU A 293 -15.27 20.65 -17.25
C LEU A 293 -14.88 20.49 -18.73
N THR A 294 -15.84 20.61 -19.64
CA THR A 294 -15.57 21.02 -21.02
C THR A 294 -15.48 22.54 -21.03
N THR A 295 -14.27 23.07 -20.81
CA THR A 295 -14.03 24.51 -21.00
C THR A 295 -13.65 24.75 -22.46
N PHE A 296 -14.56 25.41 -23.17
CA PHE A 296 -14.33 26.03 -24.47
C PHE A 296 -13.07 26.91 -24.43
N PHE A 297 -12.09 26.62 -25.29
CA PHE A 297 -11.05 27.58 -25.64
C PHE A 297 -11.32 28.16 -27.02
N SER A 298 -11.36 29.49 -27.03
CA SER A 298 -11.65 30.33 -28.18
C SER A 298 -10.60 30.15 -29.28
N ALA A 299 -11.08 30.14 -30.52
CA ALA A 299 -10.28 30.00 -31.72
C ALA A 299 -9.21 31.08 -31.84
N THR A 300 -7.97 30.66 -32.10
CA THR A 300 -7.01 31.43 -32.88
C THR A 300 -6.21 30.45 -33.75
N THR A 301 -6.36 30.61 -35.06
CA THR A 301 -5.78 29.86 -36.20
C THR A 301 -4.26 29.74 -36.10
N SER A 302 -3.60 28.57 -36.14
CA SER A 302 -3.32 27.66 -37.28
C SER A 302 -2.14 26.72 -36.89
N PRO A 303 -1.73 25.65 -37.64
CA PRO A 303 -2.47 24.76 -38.54
C PRO A 303 -2.47 23.27 -38.07
N SER A 304 -3.60 22.60 -38.33
CA SER A 304 -3.79 21.14 -38.58
C SER A 304 -3.03 20.12 -37.71
N ALA A 305 -3.60 19.76 -36.56
CA ALA A 305 -3.50 18.39 -36.05
C ALA A 305 -4.75 17.64 -36.51
N GLU A 306 -4.57 16.63 -37.37
CA GLU A 306 -5.66 15.73 -37.73
C GLU A 306 -6.24 15.08 -36.47
N PRO A 307 -7.57 14.87 -36.38
CA PRO A 307 -8.15 14.14 -35.26
C PRO A 307 -7.60 12.72 -35.32
N ALA A 308 -6.80 12.32 -34.32
CA ALA A 308 -6.28 10.97 -34.21
C ALA A 308 -7.45 9.98 -34.21
N THR A 309 -7.68 9.30 -35.32
CA THR A 309 -8.64 8.21 -35.43
C THR A 309 -8.23 7.14 -34.42
N GLU A 310 -9.18 6.68 -33.61
CA GLU A 310 -8.95 5.60 -32.64
C GLU A 310 -8.89 4.25 -33.37
N GLU A 311 -7.87 4.09 -34.22
CA GLU A 311 -7.62 2.95 -35.12
C GLU A 311 -7.70 1.60 -34.41
N TRP A 312 -7.28 1.56 -33.15
CA TRP A 312 -7.30 0.35 -32.33
C TRP A 312 -8.71 -0.24 -32.15
N LYS A 313 -9.77 0.56 -32.28
CA LYS A 313 -11.16 0.10 -32.10
C LYS A 313 -11.70 -0.73 -33.25
N ILE A 314 -11.15 -0.52 -34.43
CA ILE A 314 -11.58 -1.21 -35.66
C ILE A 314 -10.61 -2.30 -36.08
N GLU A 315 -9.48 -2.43 -35.37
CA GLU A 315 -8.49 -3.46 -35.61
C GLU A 315 -9.02 -4.85 -35.19
N PRO A 316 -9.10 -5.83 -36.12
CA PRO A 316 -9.58 -7.18 -35.79
C PRO A 316 -8.59 -8.00 -34.95
N ASP A 317 -7.28 -7.81 -35.12
CA ASP A 317 -6.28 -8.53 -34.34
C ASP A 317 -6.13 -7.91 -32.95
N LEU A 318 -6.47 -8.68 -31.90
CA LEU A 318 -6.53 -8.17 -30.54
C LEU A 318 -5.16 -7.70 -30.01
N GLU A 319 -4.08 -8.38 -30.39
CA GLU A 319 -2.71 -8.00 -30.01
C GLU A 319 -2.29 -6.69 -30.69
N THR A 320 -2.60 -6.54 -31.96
CA THR A 320 -2.37 -5.30 -32.72
C THR A 320 -3.23 -4.16 -32.18
N ALA A 321 -4.50 -4.42 -31.85
CA ALA A 321 -5.38 -3.43 -31.23
C ALA A 321 -4.82 -2.95 -29.89
N ALA A 322 -4.40 -3.86 -29.01
CA ALA A 322 -3.75 -3.52 -27.75
C ALA A 322 -2.47 -2.69 -27.97
N ARG A 323 -1.62 -3.08 -28.93
CA ARG A 323 -0.41 -2.32 -29.30
C ARG A 323 -0.73 -0.91 -29.81
N LEU A 324 -1.74 -0.76 -30.65
CA LEU A 324 -2.20 0.54 -31.16
C LEU A 324 -2.76 1.42 -30.04
N PHE A 325 -3.53 0.84 -29.10
CA PHE A 325 -4.03 1.55 -27.92
C PHE A 325 -2.87 2.11 -27.07
N ARG A 326 -1.85 1.29 -26.78
CA ARG A 326 -0.66 1.73 -26.03
C ARG A 326 0.05 2.90 -26.71
N ARG A 327 0.30 2.77 -28.01
CA ARG A 327 0.92 3.83 -28.82
C ARG A 327 0.11 5.12 -28.77
N HIS A 328 -1.21 5.02 -28.85
CA HIS A 328 -2.10 6.18 -28.78
C HIS A 328 -1.99 6.91 -27.44
N ILE A 329 -2.04 6.21 -26.31
CA ILE A 329 -2.00 6.86 -24.99
C ILE A 329 -0.61 7.41 -24.62
N LEU A 330 0.47 6.76 -25.06
CA LEU A 330 1.84 7.23 -24.80
C LEU A 330 2.20 8.45 -25.65
N LYS A 331 1.78 8.50 -26.92
CA LYS A 331 2.03 9.65 -27.80
C LYS A 331 1.44 10.95 -27.24
N ASN A 332 0.32 10.86 -26.53
CA ASN A 332 -0.32 12.02 -25.89
C ASN A 332 0.40 12.49 -24.62
N ALA A 333 1.47 11.81 -24.21
CA ALA A 333 2.17 12.01 -22.95
C ALA A 333 3.69 12.20 -23.10
N GLU A 334 4.23 12.17 -24.33
CA GLU A 334 5.67 12.20 -24.60
C GLU A 334 6.37 13.46 -24.06
N ASP A 335 5.69 14.61 -24.10
CA ASP A 335 6.23 15.89 -23.59
C ASP A 335 6.12 16.06 -22.06
N LYS A 336 5.58 15.07 -21.34
CA LYS A 336 5.39 15.15 -19.88
C LYS A 336 6.70 14.86 -19.14
N PRO A 337 6.86 15.37 -17.90
CA PRO A 337 8.05 15.09 -17.12
C PRO A 337 8.18 13.60 -16.79
N ASP A 338 9.41 13.11 -16.82
CA ASP A 338 9.74 11.73 -16.45
C ASP A 338 9.20 11.34 -15.08
N LEU A 339 8.48 10.22 -15.05
CA LEU A 339 8.18 9.49 -13.85
C LEU A 339 9.44 8.71 -13.44
N VAL A 340 10.05 9.12 -12.34
CA VAL A 340 11.29 8.49 -11.83
C VAL A 340 10.99 7.61 -10.62
N VAL A 341 11.51 6.38 -10.65
CA VAL A 341 11.63 5.50 -9.48
C VAL A 341 13.10 5.20 -9.22
N THR A 342 13.46 5.06 -7.94
CA THR A 342 14.79 4.65 -7.52
C THR A 342 14.65 3.44 -6.62
N LEU A 343 15.41 2.39 -6.90
CA LEU A 343 15.53 1.21 -6.05
C LEU A 343 16.96 1.09 -5.54
N ASP A 344 17.13 0.95 -4.22
CA ASP A 344 18.46 0.74 -3.63
C ASP A 344 18.82 -0.75 -3.57
N LEU A 345 19.77 -1.17 -4.41
CA LEU A 345 20.22 -2.57 -4.44
C LEU A 345 21.03 -2.98 -3.22
N HIS A 346 21.55 -2.03 -2.43
CA HIS A 346 22.22 -2.33 -1.16
C HIS A 346 21.24 -2.57 -0.02
N SER A 347 19.96 -2.22 -0.20
CA SER A 347 18.92 -2.43 0.81
C SER A 347 18.41 -3.86 0.81
N CYS A 348 17.82 -4.29 1.93
CA CYS A 348 17.25 -5.62 2.02
C CYS A 348 16.03 -5.76 1.08
N GLU A 349 15.65 -6.99 0.72
CA GLU A 349 14.52 -7.25 -0.18
C GLU A 349 13.21 -6.61 0.28
N LYS A 350 12.92 -6.63 1.58
CA LYS A 350 11.71 -6.03 2.15
C LYS A 350 11.67 -4.51 1.98
N ASP A 351 12.82 -3.85 2.01
CA ASP A 351 12.90 -2.40 1.81
C ASP A 351 12.72 -2.06 0.33
N ARG A 352 13.33 -2.82 -0.58
CA ARG A 352 13.12 -2.68 -2.04
C ARG A 352 11.64 -2.88 -2.41
N GLU A 353 11.00 -3.90 -1.87
CA GLU A 353 9.56 -4.14 -2.06
C GLU A 353 8.71 -2.98 -1.52
N ARG A 354 9.07 -2.43 -0.36
CA ARG A 354 8.41 -1.26 0.21
C ARG A 354 8.57 -0.02 -0.66
N GLU A 355 9.74 0.21 -1.25
CA GLU A 355 9.98 1.29 -2.20
C GLU A 355 9.07 1.14 -3.43
N MET A 356 8.97 -0.07 -4.00
CA MET A 356 8.05 -0.37 -5.11
C MET A 356 6.60 -0.07 -4.74
N LEU A 357 6.11 -0.58 -3.61
CA LEU A 357 4.74 -0.35 -3.15
C LEU A 357 4.48 1.15 -2.90
N THR A 358 5.45 1.85 -2.31
CA THR A 358 5.36 3.30 -2.04
C THR A 358 5.28 4.10 -3.34
N PHE A 359 6.07 3.72 -4.35
CA PHE A 359 6.02 4.33 -5.68
C PHE A 359 4.62 4.19 -6.30
N TYR A 360 4.06 2.98 -6.32
CA TYR A 360 2.73 2.74 -6.89
C TYR A 360 1.57 3.29 -6.06
N LYS A 361 1.80 3.66 -4.79
CA LYS A 361 0.81 4.35 -3.94
C LYS A 361 0.74 5.86 -4.17
N ARG A 362 1.69 6.46 -4.89
CA ARG A 362 1.72 7.92 -5.11
C ARG A 362 0.39 8.39 -5.71
N PRO A 363 -0.25 9.43 -5.14
CA PRO A 363 -1.46 10.01 -5.70
C PRO A 363 -1.15 10.88 -6.92
N ASN A 364 -2.16 11.09 -7.77
CA ASN A 364 -2.13 12.05 -8.89
C ASN A 364 -0.93 11.88 -9.82
N ILE A 365 -0.55 10.62 -10.07
CA ILE A 365 0.47 10.26 -11.05
C ILE A 365 -0.19 10.05 -12.40
N ASP A 366 0.41 10.63 -13.42
CA ASP A 366 0.12 10.28 -14.79
C ASP A 366 1.05 9.14 -15.22
N TRP A 367 0.52 7.92 -15.19
CA TRP A 367 1.26 6.71 -15.50
C TRP A 367 1.66 6.59 -16.97
N THR A 368 1.13 7.46 -17.86
CA THR A 368 1.52 7.50 -19.28
C THR A 368 2.77 8.34 -19.53
N SER A 369 3.28 9.06 -18.52
CA SER A 369 4.49 9.86 -18.64
C SER A 369 5.71 8.98 -18.94
N PRO A 370 6.74 9.50 -19.65
CA PRO A 370 8.00 8.78 -19.84
C PRO A 370 8.53 8.23 -18.51
N PHE A 371 9.04 7.00 -18.50
CA PHE A 371 9.36 6.30 -17.27
C PHE A 371 10.85 5.95 -17.17
N THR A 372 11.48 6.42 -16.11
CA THR A 372 12.92 6.25 -15.86
C THR A 372 13.15 5.55 -14.53
N VAL A 373 13.92 4.46 -14.56
CA VAL A 373 14.32 3.69 -13.37
C VAL A 373 15.79 3.94 -13.05
N LYS A 374 16.10 4.10 -11.76
CA LYS A 374 17.47 4.20 -11.26
C LYS A 374 17.72 3.09 -10.24
N LEU A 375 18.76 2.27 -10.47
CA LEU A 375 19.23 1.29 -9.50
C LEU A 375 20.40 1.90 -8.74
N LYS A 376 20.18 2.29 -7.49
CA LYS A 376 21.25 2.80 -6.64
C LYS A 376 22.14 1.63 -6.23
N GLY A 377 23.45 1.82 -6.39
CA GLY A 377 24.46 0.76 -6.20
C GLY A 377 24.84 0.03 -7.49
N ASP A 378 24.18 0.35 -8.62
CA ASP A 378 24.50 -0.16 -9.94
C ASP A 378 24.80 1.01 -10.89
N ALA A 379 25.80 0.85 -11.75
CA ALA A 379 26.13 1.84 -12.78
C ALA A 379 25.25 1.71 -14.04
N ALA A 380 24.41 0.67 -14.12
CA ALA A 380 23.52 0.43 -15.24
C ALA A 380 22.50 1.56 -15.45
N LEU A 381 22.28 1.92 -16.71
CA LEU A 381 21.35 2.95 -17.16
C LEU A 381 20.63 2.49 -18.44
N GLY A 382 19.47 3.09 -18.73
CA GLY A 382 18.70 2.88 -19.95
C GLY A 382 17.60 1.83 -19.82
N ASP A 383 17.03 1.44 -20.96
CA ASP A 383 15.80 0.62 -21.02
C ASP A 383 15.93 -0.74 -20.36
N GLY A 384 17.13 -1.34 -20.33
CA GLY A 384 17.35 -2.62 -19.66
C GLY A 384 17.02 -2.58 -18.17
N VAL A 385 17.30 -1.44 -17.52
CA VAL A 385 16.99 -1.21 -16.10
C VAL A 385 15.48 -1.05 -15.89
N THR A 386 14.81 -0.34 -16.81
CA THR A 386 13.34 -0.21 -16.80
C THR A 386 12.65 -1.55 -17.00
N ARG A 387 13.13 -2.37 -17.94
CA ARG A 387 12.64 -3.73 -18.18
C ARG A 387 12.76 -4.60 -16.93
N HIS A 388 13.91 -4.55 -16.27
CA HIS A 388 14.16 -5.27 -15.02
C HIS A 388 13.19 -4.87 -13.91
N PHE A 389 12.92 -3.57 -13.75
CA PHE A 389 11.94 -3.10 -12.77
C PHE A 389 10.55 -3.71 -12.99
N PHE A 390 10.05 -3.73 -14.23
CA PHE A 390 8.77 -4.35 -14.53
C PHE A 390 8.77 -5.86 -14.30
N THR A 391 9.89 -6.54 -14.60
CA THR A 391 10.07 -7.95 -14.24
C THR A 391 10.00 -8.17 -12.74
N LEU A 392 10.67 -7.36 -11.92
CA LEU A 392 10.59 -7.47 -10.46
C LEU A 392 9.16 -7.25 -9.97
N VAL A 393 8.48 -6.21 -10.46
CA VAL A 393 7.10 -5.91 -10.07
C VAL A 393 6.16 -7.07 -10.40
N MET A 394 6.27 -7.62 -11.61
CA MET A 394 5.42 -8.74 -12.04
C MET A 394 5.76 -10.04 -11.32
N ASP A 395 7.03 -10.30 -11.04
CA ASP A 395 7.46 -11.45 -10.25
C ASP A 395 6.82 -11.42 -8.85
N LYS A 396 6.81 -10.25 -8.19
CA LYS A 396 6.15 -10.07 -6.89
C LYS A 396 4.63 -10.21 -6.94
N LEU A 397 3.99 -9.88 -8.06
CA LEU A 397 2.56 -10.13 -8.24
C LEU A 397 2.24 -11.63 -8.39
N HIS A 398 3.09 -12.40 -9.08
CA HIS A 398 2.88 -13.85 -9.27
C HIS A 398 3.30 -14.68 -8.05
N ASN A 399 4.43 -14.34 -7.43
CA ASN A 399 5.08 -15.15 -6.39
C ASN A 399 4.89 -14.59 -4.96
N GLY A 400 4.35 -13.38 -4.84
CA GLY A 400 4.14 -12.70 -3.57
C GLY A 400 5.29 -11.78 -3.15
N PHE A 401 5.00 -10.96 -2.14
CA PHE A 401 5.95 -10.06 -1.48
C PHE A 401 6.47 -10.70 -0.20
N GLU A 402 7.78 -10.58 0.07
CA GLU A 402 8.41 -10.98 1.34
C GLU A 402 8.00 -10.07 2.51
N LEU A 403 7.41 -8.91 2.22
CA LEU A 403 6.77 -8.08 3.20
C LEU A 403 5.55 -8.80 3.78
N ASP A 404 5.61 -9.14 5.07
CA ASP A 404 4.55 -9.84 5.79
C ASP A 404 3.46 -8.86 6.26
N ILE A 405 2.50 -8.55 5.40
CA ILE A 405 1.45 -7.53 5.66
C ILE A 405 0.29 -8.13 6.47
N ASP A 406 0.02 -9.42 6.28
CA ASP A 406 -1.09 -10.15 6.91
C ASP A 406 -0.65 -11.15 8.00
N ASN A 407 0.65 -11.20 8.34
CA ASN A 407 1.26 -12.15 9.28
C ASN A 407 1.20 -13.61 8.78
N CYS A 408 1.17 -13.82 7.46
CA CYS A 408 1.19 -15.12 6.80
C CYS A 408 2.57 -15.45 6.19
N GLY A 409 3.61 -14.67 6.52
CA GLY A 409 4.97 -14.86 6.03
C GLY A 409 5.20 -14.13 4.70
N LYS A 410 4.60 -14.63 3.62
CA LYS A 410 4.60 -13.95 2.31
C LYS A 410 3.22 -13.38 2.02
N THR A 411 3.17 -12.12 1.58
CA THR A 411 1.92 -11.50 1.15
C THR A 411 1.59 -11.94 -0.28
N LEU A 412 0.55 -12.77 -0.41
CA LEU A 412 -0.03 -13.17 -1.69
C LEU A 412 -1.26 -12.29 -2.00
N LEU A 413 -1.22 -11.64 -3.16
CA LEU A 413 -2.33 -10.79 -3.63
C LEU A 413 -3.39 -11.59 -4.37
N PHE A 414 -3.03 -12.76 -4.90
CA PHE A 414 -3.92 -13.66 -5.62
C PHE A 414 -3.74 -15.09 -5.11
N ASN A 415 -4.84 -15.82 -5.03
CA ASN A 415 -4.91 -17.19 -4.54
C ASN A 415 -5.60 -18.08 -5.60
N GLY A 416 -5.39 -19.39 -5.51
CA GLY A 416 -6.01 -20.37 -6.41
C GLY A 416 -5.04 -20.99 -7.39
N GLU A 417 -5.56 -21.89 -8.22
CA GLU A 417 -4.80 -22.56 -9.27
C GLU A 417 -4.48 -21.58 -10.41
N ASP A 418 -3.48 -21.92 -11.22
CA ASP A 418 -3.14 -21.14 -12.40
C ASP A 418 -4.30 -21.16 -13.42
N ASP A 419 -4.50 -20.05 -14.13
CA ASP A 419 -5.69 -19.77 -14.95
C ASP A 419 -7.04 -19.69 -14.18
N HIS A 420 -7.00 -19.83 -12.85
CA HIS A 420 -8.14 -19.72 -11.93
C HIS A 420 -7.84 -18.80 -10.73
N LYS A 421 -6.80 -17.96 -10.83
CA LYS A 421 -6.40 -17.10 -9.71
C LYS A 421 -7.45 -16.03 -9.46
N VAL A 422 -7.71 -15.77 -8.18
CA VAL A 422 -8.64 -14.74 -7.70
C VAL A 422 -7.97 -13.84 -6.66
N PRO A 423 -8.36 -12.57 -6.51
CA PRO A 423 -7.83 -11.69 -5.49
C PRO A 423 -7.94 -12.27 -4.07
N SER A 424 -6.95 -12.02 -3.22
CA SER A 424 -7.00 -12.43 -1.81
C SER A 424 -8.14 -11.72 -1.05
N THR A 425 -8.80 -12.45 -0.14
CA THR A 425 -9.85 -11.89 0.75
C THR A 425 -9.27 -11.18 1.98
N SER A 426 -7.95 -11.06 2.06
CA SER A 426 -7.23 -10.45 3.19
C SER A 426 -7.63 -8.98 3.42
N ARG A 427 -8.20 -8.70 4.61
CA ARG A 427 -8.63 -7.36 5.01
C ARG A 427 -7.47 -6.35 5.09
N PRO A 428 -6.29 -6.67 5.64
CA PRO A 428 -5.15 -5.75 5.63
C PRO A 428 -4.75 -5.27 4.23
N LEU A 429 -4.82 -6.14 3.22
CA LEU A 429 -4.50 -5.78 1.83
C LEU A 429 -5.56 -4.86 1.24
N LEU A 430 -6.83 -5.13 1.54
CA LEU A 430 -7.96 -4.31 1.11
C LEU A 430 -7.91 -2.92 1.79
N ASP A 431 -7.77 -2.86 3.11
CA ASP A 431 -7.70 -1.61 3.87
C ASP A 431 -6.48 -0.77 3.44
N GLY A 432 -5.42 -1.43 2.98
CA GLY A 432 -4.21 -0.83 2.44
C GLY A 432 -4.28 -0.33 1.00
N ASP A 433 -5.45 -0.39 0.36
CA ASP A 433 -5.67 -0.07 -1.06
C ASP A 433 -4.74 -0.85 -2.01
N LEU A 434 -4.29 -2.05 -1.63
CA LEU A 434 -3.28 -2.76 -2.39
C LEU A 434 -3.79 -3.30 -3.72
N PHE A 435 -5.06 -3.65 -3.84
CA PHE A 435 -5.60 -4.06 -5.14
C PHE A 435 -5.62 -2.89 -6.14
N ARG A 436 -5.71 -1.64 -5.67
CA ARG A 436 -5.52 -0.46 -6.52
C ARG A 436 -4.07 -0.31 -6.96
N VAL A 437 -3.12 -0.57 -6.05
CA VAL A 437 -1.69 -0.63 -6.37
C VAL A 437 -1.41 -1.71 -7.41
N VAL A 438 -2.01 -2.90 -7.27
CA VAL A 438 -1.91 -3.98 -8.26
C VAL A 438 -2.44 -3.55 -9.62
N GLY A 439 -3.62 -2.92 -9.69
CA GLY A 439 -4.14 -2.41 -10.95
C GLY A 439 -3.22 -1.38 -11.61
N ARG A 440 -2.53 -0.57 -10.81
CA ARG A 440 -1.51 0.36 -11.32
C ARG A 440 -0.28 -0.39 -11.84
N MET A 441 0.23 -1.37 -11.11
CA MET A 441 1.37 -2.20 -11.54
C MET A 441 1.08 -2.90 -12.87
N ILE A 442 -0.09 -3.53 -12.98
CA ILE A 442 -0.52 -4.25 -14.18
C ILE A 442 -0.68 -3.30 -15.36
N GLY A 443 -1.42 -2.21 -15.17
CA GLY A 443 -1.60 -1.21 -16.22
C GLY A 443 -0.28 -0.54 -16.63
N HIS A 444 0.58 -0.18 -15.68
CA HIS A 444 1.84 0.50 -15.94
C HIS A 444 2.83 -0.40 -16.71
N SER A 445 2.90 -1.69 -16.39
CA SER A 445 3.66 -2.66 -17.19
C SER A 445 3.08 -2.78 -18.60
N PHE A 446 1.77 -2.97 -18.70
CA PHE A 446 1.09 -3.11 -20.00
C PHE A 446 1.39 -1.94 -20.93
N ILE A 447 1.20 -0.69 -20.48
CA ILE A 447 1.37 0.49 -21.34
C ILE A 447 2.82 0.66 -21.81
N ASN A 448 3.80 0.27 -21.00
CA ASN A 448 5.23 0.28 -21.35
C ASN A 448 5.68 -0.97 -22.15
N GLY A 449 4.75 -1.84 -22.56
CA GLY A 449 5.06 -3.05 -23.31
C GLY A 449 5.76 -4.13 -22.49
N GLY A 450 5.69 -4.07 -21.17
CA GLY A 450 6.29 -5.03 -20.24
C GLY A 450 5.49 -6.31 -20.06
N PRO A 451 5.97 -7.20 -19.18
CA PRO A 451 5.32 -8.47 -18.90
C PRO A 451 3.89 -8.27 -18.39
N LEU A 452 3.02 -9.22 -18.72
CA LEU A 452 1.61 -9.21 -18.33
C LEU A 452 1.39 -10.07 -17.09
N TYR A 453 0.29 -9.83 -16.38
CA TYR A 453 -0.13 -10.68 -15.28
C TYR A 453 -0.99 -11.81 -15.83
N SER A 454 -0.51 -13.06 -15.74
CA SER A 454 -1.20 -14.23 -16.28
C SER A 454 -1.90 -15.07 -15.22
N GLY A 455 -2.81 -15.91 -15.69
CA GLY A 455 -3.47 -16.91 -14.86
C GLY A 455 -4.61 -16.39 -13.99
N LEU A 456 -5.10 -15.18 -14.25
CA LEU A 456 -6.32 -14.66 -13.64
C LEU A 456 -7.53 -15.44 -14.15
N SER A 457 -8.46 -15.78 -13.26
CA SER A 457 -9.73 -16.43 -13.64
C SER A 457 -10.50 -15.61 -14.68
N ALA A 458 -10.94 -16.25 -15.75
CA ALA A 458 -11.73 -15.64 -16.82
C ALA A 458 -13.08 -15.09 -16.32
N ALA A 459 -13.59 -15.62 -15.20
CA ALA A 459 -14.79 -15.10 -14.54
C ALA A 459 -14.68 -13.62 -14.16
N PHE A 460 -13.45 -13.11 -13.98
CA PHE A 460 -13.21 -11.72 -13.63
C PHE A 460 -13.23 -10.77 -14.82
N PHE A 461 -13.16 -11.26 -16.08
CA PHE A 461 -13.07 -10.37 -17.24
C PHE A 461 -14.33 -9.50 -17.40
N PRO A 462 -15.55 -10.05 -17.34
CA PRO A 462 -16.77 -9.24 -17.32
C PRO A 462 -16.81 -8.25 -16.16
N LEU A 463 -16.37 -8.67 -14.98
CA LEU A 463 -16.37 -7.86 -13.75
C LEU A 463 -15.37 -6.70 -13.83
N LEU A 464 -14.24 -6.87 -14.50
CA LEU A 464 -13.22 -5.84 -14.69
C LEU A 464 -13.60 -4.85 -15.79
N SER A 465 -14.26 -5.31 -16.85
CA SER A 465 -14.83 -4.44 -17.89
C SER A 465 -16.04 -3.67 -17.35
N GLY A 466 -16.89 -4.32 -16.57
CA GLY A 466 -18.14 -3.73 -16.03
C GLY A 466 -19.22 -3.58 -17.10
N SER A 467 -19.18 -4.45 -18.11
CA SER A 467 -20.28 -4.66 -19.03
C SER A 467 -21.46 -5.21 -18.24
N LYS A 468 -22.65 -4.61 -18.41
CA LYS A 468 -23.87 -5.09 -17.74
C LYS A 468 -24.44 -6.35 -18.41
N ASP A 469 -24.05 -6.61 -19.65
CA ASP A 469 -24.58 -7.69 -20.48
C ASP A 469 -23.78 -8.99 -20.33
N ASP A 470 -22.54 -8.90 -19.80
CA ASP A 470 -21.67 -10.05 -19.63
C ASP A 470 -21.77 -10.60 -18.20
N THR A 471 -22.37 -11.79 -18.07
CA THR A 471 -22.42 -12.52 -16.80
C THR A 471 -21.12 -13.30 -16.61
N PRO A 472 -20.47 -13.24 -15.42
CA PRO A 472 -19.31 -14.06 -15.13
C PRO A 472 -19.68 -15.54 -15.17
N ILE A 473 -18.90 -16.34 -15.91
CA ILE A 473 -19.01 -17.80 -15.92
C ILE A 473 -18.01 -18.33 -14.90
N LEU A 474 -18.51 -19.08 -13.91
CA LEU A 474 -17.72 -19.63 -12.81
C LEU A 474 -17.50 -21.12 -13.00
N GLU A 475 -16.27 -21.55 -12.73
CA GLU A 475 -15.89 -22.94 -12.58
C GLU A 475 -15.58 -23.24 -11.11
N LEU A 476 -15.74 -24.51 -10.69
CA LEU A 476 -15.41 -24.91 -9.32
C LEU A 476 -13.95 -24.62 -8.95
N LYS A 477 -13.04 -24.68 -9.94
CA LYS A 477 -11.61 -24.37 -9.81
C LYS A 477 -11.31 -22.90 -9.52
N ASP A 478 -12.23 -21.99 -9.82
CA ASP A 478 -12.08 -20.57 -9.50
C ASP A 478 -12.18 -20.30 -7.98
N CYS A 479 -12.67 -21.27 -7.21
CA CYS A 479 -12.74 -21.17 -5.76
C CYS A 479 -11.43 -21.64 -5.11
N PRO A 480 -10.72 -20.79 -4.36
CA PRO A 480 -9.51 -21.21 -3.64
C PRO A 480 -9.82 -21.89 -2.30
N ASP A 481 -11.06 -21.85 -1.81
CA ASP A 481 -11.43 -22.34 -0.48
C ASP A 481 -11.90 -23.80 -0.54
N THR A 482 -11.11 -24.71 0.04
CA THR A 482 -11.39 -26.15 0.02
C THR A 482 -12.75 -26.49 0.63
N ASP A 483 -13.12 -25.87 1.76
CA ASP A 483 -14.44 -26.09 2.40
C ASP A 483 -15.60 -25.75 1.46
N VAL A 484 -15.45 -24.67 0.68
CA VAL A 484 -16.47 -24.23 -0.29
C VAL A 484 -16.54 -25.20 -1.45
N ILE A 485 -15.39 -25.66 -1.95
CA ILE A 485 -15.30 -26.65 -3.03
C ILE A 485 -16.00 -27.96 -2.61
N GLU A 486 -15.74 -28.44 -1.40
CA GLU A 486 -16.36 -29.65 -0.86
C GLU A 486 -17.88 -29.50 -0.74
N VAL A 487 -18.37 -28.40 -0.16
CA VAL A 487 -19.80 -28.14 -0.03
C VAL A 487 -20.50 -28.01 -1.39
N VAL A 488 -19.90 -27.29 -2.34
CA VAL A 488 -20.46 -27.15 -3.70
C VAL A 488 -20.48 -28.52 -4.41
N SER A 489 -19.42 -29.32 -4.29
CA SER A 489 -19.37 -30.66 -4.86
C SER A 489 -20.45 -31.59 -4.29
N LEU A 490 -20.70 -31.53 -2.97
CA LEU A 490 -21.80 -32.26 -2.34
C LEU A 490 -23.16 -31.82 -2.87
N LEU A 491 -23.37 -30.51 -3.02
CA LEU A 491 -24.62 -29.94 -3.51
C LEU A 491 -24.90 -30.31 -4.98
N GLU A 492 -23.87 -30.36 -5.83
CA GLU A 492 -23.96 -30.74 -7.24
C GLU A 492 -24.10 -32.26 -7.45
N SER A 493 -23.74 -33.08 -6.45
CA SER A 493 -23.91 -34.52 -6.52
C SER A 493 -25.38 -34.94 -6.67
N GLN A 494 -25.64 -36.00 -7.44
CA GLN A 494 -26.99 -36.57 -7.59
C GLN A 494 -27.38 -37.48 -6.42
N ASN A 495 -26.49 -37.70 -5.45
CA ASN A 495 -26.71 -38.60 -4.34
C ASN A 495 -27.61 -37.96 -3.27
N GLU A 496 -28.35 -38.79 -2.53
CA GLU A 496 -29.05 -38.34 -1.32
C GLU A 496 -28.02 -37.91 -0.26
N LEU A 497 -28.24 -36.74 0.33
CA LEU A 497 -27.36 -36.21 1.36
C LEU A 497 -27.60 -36.94 2.67
N ASN A 498 -26.53 -37.41 3.30
CA ASN A 498 -26.62 -37.94 4.65
C ASN A 498 -26.71 -36.80 5.69
N PRO A 499 -27.13 -37.08 6.94
CA PRO A 499 -27.28 -36.04 7.96
C PRO A 499 -26.01 -35.21 8.21
N ASN A 500 -24.83 -35.83 8.17
CA ASN A 500 -23.56 -35.14 8.40
C ASN A 500 -23.20 -34.19 7.24
N GLU A 501 -23.49 -34.59 6.00
CA GLU A 501 -23.32 -33.75 4.80
C GLU A 501 -24.30 -32.57 4.85
N MET A 502 -25.57 -32.81 5.23
CA MET A 502 -26.55 -31.75 5.41
C MET A 502 -26.09 -30.75 6.48
N ASP A 503 -25.58 -31.22 7.62
CA ASP A 503 -25.06 -30.36 8.68
C ASP A 503 -23.86 -29.53 8.20
N SER A 504 -22.94 -30.14 7.44
CA SER A 504 -21.77 -29.44 6.87
C SER A 504 -22.18 -28.33 5.90
N ILE A 505 -23.12 -28.63 5.00
CA ILE A 505 -23.69 -27.66 4.06
C ILE A 505 -24.40 -26.53 4.83
N ASN A 506 -25.25 -26.88 5.80
CA ASN A 506 -26.04 -25.92 6.57
C ASN A 506 -25.15 -25.02 7.43
N ASN A 507 -24.06 -25.53 8.00
CA ASN A 507 -23.11 -24.73 8.74
C ASN A 507 -22.51 -23.61 7.86
N LEU A 508 -22.11 -23.93 6.63
CA LEU A 508 -21.60 -22.92 5.70
C LEU A 508 -22.71 -21.98 5.24
N ALA A 509 -23.85 -22.52 4.79
CA ALA A 509 -24.97 -21.73 4.27
C ALA A 509 -25.49 -20.72 5.31
N ILE A 510 -25.75 -21.18 6.54
CA ILE A 510 -26.24 -20.32 7.63
C ILE A 510 -25.19 -19.27 8.00
N SER A 511 -23.89 -19.61 7.99
CA SER A 511 -22.84 -18.63 8.27
C SER A 511 -22.78 -17.48 7.26
N TRP A 512 -23.38 -17.67 6.08
CA TRP A 512 -23.49 -16.68 5.00
C TRP A 512 -24.94 -16.20 4.80
N ASP A 513 -25.81 -16.37 5.80
CA ASP A 513 -27.21 -15.95 5.79
C ASP A 513 -28.04 -16.58 4.65
N LEU A 514 -27.69 -17.80 4.23
CA LEU A 514 -28.41 -18.58 3.22
C LEU A 514 -29.38 -19.60 3.87
N PRO A 515 -30.47 -19.98 3.18
CA PRO A 515 -31.41 -20.97 3.69
C PRO A 515 -30.78 -22.36 3.80
N ALA A 516 -31.35 -23.18 4.70
CA ALA A 516 -30.95 -24.57 4.85
C ALA A 516 -31.16 -25.38 3.56
N VAL A 517 -30.35 -26.42 3.38
CA VAL A 517 -30.39 -27.29 2.21
C VAL A 517 -31.67 -28.12 2.19
N SER A 518 -32.28 -28.21 1.01
CA SER A 518 -33.43 -29.04 0.68
C SER A 518 -33.24 -29.59 -0.73
N ASN A 519 -33.95 -30.65 -1.10
CA ASN A 519 -33.85 -31.23 -2.45
C ASN A 519 -34.23 -30.25 -3.58
N ILE A 520 -34.98 -29.19 -3.27
CA ILE A 520 -35.47 -28.22 -4.25
C ILE A 520 -34.44 -27.11 -4.51
N ASN A 521 -33.71 -26.69 -3.49
CA ASN A 521 -32.78 -25.55 -3.57
C ASN A 521 -31.31 -25.94 -3.75
N ARG A 522 -30.95 -27.24 -3.85
CA ARG A 522 -29.54 -27.68 -3.96
C ARG A 522 -28.74 -26.96 -5.02
N ARG A 523 -29.26 -26.92 -6.26
CA ARG A 523 -28.58 -26.28 -7.39
C ARG A 523 -28.39 -24.78 -7.18
N TRP A 524 -29.46 -24.10 -6.77
CA TRP A 524 -29.40 -22.67 -6.47
C TRP A 524 -28.40 -22.38 -5.34
N LEU A 525 -28.36 -23.22 -4.31
CA LEU A 525 -27.43 -23.08 -3.20
C LEU A 525 -25.98 -23.31 -3.64
N ALA A 526 -25.73 -24.30 -4.51
CA ALA A 526 -24.41 -24.55 -5.10
C ALA A 526 -23.93 -23.32 -5.89
N GLU A 527 -24.76 -22.81 -6.80
CA GLU A 527 -24.44 -21.63 -7.62
C GLU A 527 -24.22 -20.38 -6.75
N THR A 528 -25.05 -20.18 -5.71
CA THR A 528 -24.95 -19.02 -4.79
C THR A 528 -23.71 -19.10 -3.90
N ILE A 529 -23.42 -20.27 -3.32
CA ILE A 529 -22.25 -20.50 -2.48
C ILE A 529 -20.98 -20.34 -3.32
N LEU A 530 -20.94 -20.89 -4.53
CA LEU A 530 -19.79 -20.73 -5.43
C LEU A 530 -19.61 -19.25 -5.79
N TYR A 531 -20.67 -18.56 -6.19
CA TYR A 531 -20.61 -17.14 -6.51
C TYR A 531 -20.12 -16.28 -5.33
N HIS A 532 -20.65 -16.49 -4.13
CA HIS A 532 -20.19 -15.77 -2.94
C HIS A 532 -18.74 -16.13 -2.60
N GLY A 533 -18.39 -17.42 -2.72
CA GLY A 533 -17.07 -17.99 -2.51
C GLY A 533 -16.01 -17.41 -3.43
N VAL A 534 -16.35 -17.07 -4.68
CA VAL A 534 -15.42 -16.56 -5.71
C VAL A 534 -15.52 -15.04 -5.90
N ILE A 535 -16.72 -14.48 -6.06
CA ILE A 535 -16.94 -13.07 -6.41
C ILE A 535 -17.43 -12.26 -5.22
N GLY A 536 -18.48 -12.71 -4.53
CA GLY A 536 -19.17 -11.89 -3.52
C GLY A 536 -18.25 -11.35 -2.41
N ARG A 537 -17.32 -12.18 -1.92
CA ARG A 537 -16.34 -11.74 -0.91
C ARG A 537 -15.22 -10.83 -1.44
N ARG A 538 -15.14 -10.60 -2.76
CA ARG A 538 -14.07 -9.88 -3.46
C ARG A 538 -14.52 -8.63 -4.20
N GLU A 539 -15.78 -8.23 -4.08
CA GLU A 539 -16.31 -7.05 -4.79
C GLU A 539 -15.48 -5.78 -4.54
N LYS A 540 -15.04 -5.56 -3.29
CA LYS A 540 -14.23 -4.40 -2.92
C LYS A 540 -12.83 -4.46 -3.54
N GLN A 541 -12.23 -5.64 -3.59
CA GLN A 541 -10.94 -5.90 -4.22
C GLN A 541 -11.02 -5.68 -5.74
N ILE A 542 -12.07 -6.19 -6.38
CA ILE A 542 -12.37 -5.96 -7.80
C ILE A 542 -12.52 -4.46 -8.07
N ALA A 543 -13.27 -3.74 -7.23
CA ALA A 543 -13.46 -2.30 -7.36
C ALA A 543 -12.14 -1.51 -7.23
N GLN A 544 -11.27 -1.90 -6.29
CA GLN A 544 -9.93 -1.31 -6.15
C GLN A 544 -9.04 -1.62 -7.36
N LEU A 545 -9.03 -2.88 -7.83
CA LEU A 545 -8.28 -3.31 -9.01
C LEU A 545 -8.69 -2.51 -10.25
N ARG A 546 -10.00 -2.38 -10.50
CA ARG A 546 -10.55 -1.50 -11.54
C ARG A 546 -10.09 -0.06 -11.38
N ARG A 547 -10.08 0.48 -10.16
CA ARG A 547 -9.61 1.86 -9.90
C ARG A 547 -8.12 2.01 -10.24
N GLY A 548 -7.30 1.01 -9.98
CA GLY A 548 -5.89 0.99 -10.35
C GLY A 548 -5.67 0.99 -11.87
N LEU A 549 -6.43 0.14 -12.58
CA LEU A 549 -6.45 0.12 -14.06
C LEU A 549 -7.00 1.41 -14.65
N LYS A 550 -7.92 2.08 -13.96
CA LYS A 550 -8.44 3.39 -14.36
C LYS A 550 -7.37 4.47 -14.23
N ASP A 551 -6.60 4.44 -13.13
CA ASP A 551 -5.53 5.41 -12.90
C ASP A 551 -4.48 5.38 -14.03
N THR A 552 -4.22 4.21 -14.62
CA THR A 552 -3.26 4.05 -15.74
C THR A 552 -3.86 4.29 -17.12
N GLY A 553 -5.18 4.51 -17.21
CA GLY A 553 -5.91 4.65 -18.47
C GLY A 553 -6.29 3.33 -19.14
N VAL A 554 -5.74 2.19 -18.70
CA VAL A 554 -5.95 0.87 -19.33
C VAL A 554 -7.39 0.35 -19.16
N LEU A 555 -8.09 0.72 -18.08
CA LEU A 555 -9.49 0.32 -17.89
C LEU A 555 -10.39 0.74 -19.06
N ARG A 556 -10.07 1.85 -19.74
CA ARG A 556 -10.81 2.34 -20.90
C ARG A 556 -10.83 1.31 -22.03
N MET A 557 -9.68 0.68 -22.30
CA MET A 557 -9.51 -0.30 -23.37
C MET A 557 -10.47 -1.48 -23.20
N ILE A 558 -10.45 -2.11 -22.03
CA ILE A 558 -11.27 -3.30 -21.75
C ILE A 558 -12.76 -2.96 -21.55
N LYS A 559 -13.09 -1.71 -21.20
CA LYS A 559 -14.47 -1.20 -21.17
C LYS A 559 -15.07 -1.05 -22.56
N GLU A 560 -14.31 -0.50 -23.49
CA GLU A 560 -14.77 -0.21 -24.84
C GLU A 560 -14.69 -1.46 -25.75
N GLN A 561 -13.79 -2.40 -25.45
CA GLN A 561 -13.67 -3.67 -26.16
C GLN A 561 -13.33 -4.80 -25.17
N THR A 562 -14.36 -5.52 -24.71
CA THR A 562 -14.27 -6.52 -23.63
C THR A 562 -13.34 -7.70 -23.95
N SER A 563 -13.20 -8.07 -25.23
CA SER A 563 -12.28 -9.12 -25.68
C SER A 563 -10.81 -8.82 -25.39
N LEU A 564 -10.43 -7.54 -25.25
CA LEU A 564 -9.06 -7.14 -24.90
C LEU A 564 -8.70 -7.46 -23.44
N ALA A 565 -9.67 -7.85 -22.60
CA ALA A 565 -9.36 -8.37 -21.26
C ALA A 565 -8.47 -9.62 -21.31
N GLY A 566 -8.68 -10.49 -22.30
CA GLY A 566 -7.84 -11.68 -22.49
C GLY A 566 -6.41 -11.38 -22.97
N VAL A 567 -6.19 -10.22 -23.60
CA VAL A 567 -4.84 -9.74 -23.95
C VAL A 567 -4.15 -9.12 -22.73
N LEU A 568 -4.90 -8.42 -21.87
CA LEU A 568 -4.34 -7.84 -20.64
C LEU A 568 -4.02 -8.89 -19.58
N PHE A 569 -4.85 -9.95 -19.52
CA PHE A 569 -4.75 -11.07 -18.59
C PHE A 569 -4.67 -12.40 -19.36
N PRO A 570 -3.54 -12.70 -20.00
CA PRO A 570 -3.39 -13.92 -20.78
C PRO A 570 -3.40 -15.16 -19.88
N ARG A 571 -3.66 -16.32 -20.48
CA ARG A 571 -3.40 -17.60 -19.83
C ARG A 571 -1.92 -17.79 -19.60
N SER A 572 -1.54 -18.49 -18.54
CA SER A 572 -0.13 -18.71 -18.22
C SER A 572 0.59 -19.51 -19.31
N SER A 573 -0.11 -20.44 -19.98
CA SER A 573 0.42 -21.18 -21.13
C SER A 573 0.82 -20.29 -22.31
N ALA A 574 0.16 -19.13 -22.48
CA ALA A 574 0.47 -18.21 -23.57
C ALA A 574 1.78 -17.42 -23.34
N LEU A 575 2.28 -17.38 -22.11
CA LEU A 575 3.54 -16.70 -21.75
C LEU A 575 4.73 -17.66 -21.62
N VAL A 576 4.51 -18.97 -21.81
CA VAL A 576 5.56 -19.98 -21.76
C VAL A 576 6.54 -19.76 -22.92
N LEU A 577 7.83 -19.66 -22.60
CA LEU A 577 8.88 -19.51 -23.60
C LEU A 577 9.30 -20.88 -24.14
N GLU A 578 9.03 -21.10 -25.41
CA GLU A 578 9.52 -22.28 -26.13
C GLU A 578 10.86 -21.98 -26.83
N PRO A 579 11.78 -22.96 -26.92
CA PRO A 579 13.08 -22.79 -27.57
C PRO A 579 12.99 -22.15 -28.96
N GLU A 580 12.06 -22.64 -29.80
CA GLU A 580 11.91 -22.19 -31.18
C GLU A 580 11.50 -20.71 -31.30
N MET A 581 10.73 -20.21 -30.31
CA MET A 581 10.34 -18.79 -30.26
C MET A 581 11.54 -17.88 -30.05
N ILE A 582 12.53 -18.33 -29.26
CA ILE A 582 13.78 -17.61 -29.01
C ILE A 582 14.67 -17.74 -30.24
N LEU A 583 14.96 -18.96 -30.68
CA LEU A 583 15.90 -19.25 -31.78
C LEU A 583 15.53 -18.53 -33.08
N LYS A 584 14.23 -18.42 -33.40
CA LYS A 584 13.75 -17.69 -34.58
C LYS A 584 14.10 -16.20 -34.57
N ARG A 585 14.35 -15.63 -33.39
CA ARG A 585 14.67 -14.21 -33.22
C ARG A 585 16.17 -13.95 -33.03
N VAL A 586 16.98 -15.00 -32.88
CA VAL A 586 18.44 -14.87 -32.72
C VAL A 586 19.11 -14.54 -34.04
N ILE A 587 19.85 -13.44 -34.04
CA ILE A 587 20.80 -13.04 -35.08
C ILE A 587 22.16 -13.56 -34.65
N TRP A 588 22.64 -14.58 -35.37
CA TRP A 588 23.92 -15.23 -35.12
C TRP A 588 25.06 -14.41 -35.75
N PRO A 589 26.26 -14.42 -35.14
CA PRO A 589 27.41 -13.71 -35.70
C PRO A 589 27.77 -14.28 -37.06
N GLU A 590 28.00 -13.40 -38.04
CA GLU A 590 28.54 -13.76 -39.35
C GLU A 590 30.09 -13.70 -39.28
N PRO A 591 30.80 -14.60 -39.97
CA PRO A 591 32.25 -14.48 -40.10
C PRO A 591 32.58 -13.26 -40.97
N ASP A 592 33.23 -12.25 -40.40
CA ASP A 592 33.73 -11.10 -41.15
C ASP A 592 34.69 -11.60 -42.26
N SER A 593 34.44 -11.21 -43.51
CA SER A 593 35.12 -11.75 -44.70
C SER A 593 36.55 -11.25 -44.90
N ASP A 594 37.04 -10.32 -44.08
CA ASP A 594 38.16 -9.45 -44.45
C ASP A 594 39.37 -9.49 -43.49
N GLU A 595 39.44 -10.42 -42.53
CA GLU A 595 40.61 -10.54 -41.65
C GLU A 595 41.23 -11.95 -41.67
N ASP A 596 42.44 -12.06 -42.23
CA ASP A 596 43.24 -13.29 -42.34
C ASP A 596 43.64 -13.92 -40.98
N GLU A 597 43.30 -13.29 -39.85
CA GLU A 597 43.41 -13.86 -38.49
C GLU A 597 42.15 -14.65 -38.03
N ALA A 598 41.04 -14.58 -38.79
CA ALA A 598 39.74 -15.14 -38.41
C ALA A 598 39.63 -16.67 -38.47
N GLN A 599 40.54 -17.37 -39.16
CA GLN A 599 40.40 -18.82 -39.37
C GLN A 599 40.50 -19.63 -38.06
N PHE A 600 41.30 -19.20 -37.08
CA PHE A 600 41.45 -19.89 -35.79
C PHE A 600 40.33 -19.55 -34.79
N ASN A 601 39.68 -18.40 -34.96
CA ASN A 601 38.56 -17.96 -34.12
C ASN A 601 37.21 -18.46 -34.63
N LEU A 602 37.09 -18.78 -35.93
CA LEU A 602 35.82 -19.20 -36.52
C LEU A 602 35.32 -20.54 -35.98
N GLU A 603 36.19 -21.56 -35.87
CA GLU A 603 35.80 -22.88 -35.33
C GLU A 603 35.32 -22.75 -33.87
N GLN A 604 36.06 -22.04 -33.03
CA GLN A 604 35.69 -21.80 -31.64
C GLN A 604 34.42 -20.95 -31.50
N SER A 605 34.22 -19.96 -32.38
CA SER A 605 33.01 -19.16 -32.43
C SER A 605 31.79 -20.00 -32.83
N CYS A 606 31.95 -20.88 -33.83
CA CYS A 606 30.93 -21.86 -34.23
C CYS A 606 30.60 -22.81 -33.07
N ASP A 607 31.59 -23.32 -32.35
CA ASP A 607 31.37 -24.19 -31.19
C ASP A 607 30.57 -23.49 -30.09
N VAL A 608 30.97 -22.26 -29.72
CA VAL A 608 30.31 -21.50 -28.65
C VAL A 608 28.87 -21.11 -29.03
N THR A 609 28.64 -20.72 -30.29
CA THR A 609 27.28 -20.43 -30.77
C THR A 609 26.43 -21.69 -30.91
N ALA A 610 27.03 -22.84 -31.27
CA ALA A 610 26.36 -24.14 -31.23
C ALA A 610 25.98 -24.55 -29.81
N PHE A 611 26.85 -24.31 -28.81
CA PHE A 611 26.53 -24.54 -27.40
C PHE A 611 25.39 -23.64 -26.92
N LEU A 612 25.35 -22.37 -27.33
CA LEU A 612 24.21 -21.51 -27.01
C LEU A 612 22.91 -22.05 -27.62
N ARG A 613 22.94 -22.48 -28.88
CA ARG A 613 21.78 -23.09 -29.55
C ARG A 613 21.31 -24.33 -28.78
N GLU A 614 22.22 -25.24 -28.45
CA GLU A 614 21.91 -26.46 -27.69
C GLU A 614 21.35 -26.13 -26.30
N TYR A 615 21.91 -25.13 -25.61
CA TYR A 615 21.41 -24.65 -24.32
C TYR A 615 19.97 -24.15 -24.41
N ILE A 616 19.63 -23.42 -25.47
CA ILE A 616 18.25 -22.95 -25.70
C ILE A 616 17.33 -24.12 -26.06
N GLN A 617 17.77 -25.04 -26.91
CA GLN A 617 16.96 -26.20 -27.35
C GLN A 617 16.64 -27.18 -26.22
N THR A 618 17.57 -27.36 -25.28
CA THR A 618 17.44 -28.29 -24.16
C THR A 618 16.95 -27.65 -22.88
N GLY A 619 16.87 -26.32 -22.83
CA GLY A 619 16.45 -25.56 -21.66
C GLY A 619 14.98 -25.77 -21.32
N SER A 620 14.70 -25.92 -20.02
CA SER A 620 13.31 -25.88 -19.53
C SER A 620 12.71 -24.48 -19.66
N PRO A 621 11.37 -24.33 -19.70
CA PRO A 621 10.74 -23.01 -19.78
C PRO A 621 11.17 -22.04 -18.66
N ALA A 622 11.46 -22.56 -17.46
CA ALA A 622 11.98 -21.78 -16.35
C ALA A 622 13.41 -21.28 -16.62
N GLU A 623 14.29 -22.14 -17.15
CA GLU A 623 15.66 -21.73 -17.52
C GLU A 623 15.65 -20.70 -18.66
N LEU A 624 14.78 -20.88 -19.66
CA LEU A 624 14.63 -19.93 -20.77
C LEU A 624 14.08 -18.58 -20.29
N CYS A 625 13.17 -18.58 -19.31
CA CYS A 625 12.68 -17.38 -18.65
C CYS A 625 13.82 -16.61 -17.98
N GLU A 626 14.65 -17.28 -17.18
CA GLU A 626 15.81 -16.65 -16.53
C GLU A 626 16.86 -16.19 -17.55
N LEU A 627 17.10 -16.95 -18.62
CA LEU A 627 17.96 -16.54 -19.73
C LEU A 627 17.46 -15.22 -20.37
N MET A 628 16.16 -15.11 -20.64
CA MET A 628 15.60 -13.90 -21.24
C MET A 628 15.66 -12.68 -20.31
N LYS A 629 15.43 -12.88 -19.00
CA LYS A 629 15.64 -11.84 -17.99
C LYS A 629 17.10 -11.36 -17.97
N PHE A 630 18.06 -12.27 -18.08
CA PHE A 630 19.48 -11.92 -18.20
C PHE A 630 19.80 -11.18 -19.50
N TRP A 631 19.37 -11.73 -20.63
CA TRP A 631 19.71 -11.19 -21.95
C TRP A 631 19.05 -9.84 -22.21
N THR A 632 17.78 -9.67 -21.85
CA THR A 632 16.97 -8.50 -22.26
C THR A 632 16.41 -7.70 -21.09
N GLY A 633 16.58 -8.15 -19.85
CA GLY A 633 15.99 -7.51 -18.68
C GLY A 633 14.56 -7.93 -18.37
N TRP A 634 13.87 -8.66 -19.26
CA TRP A 634 12.51 -9.17 -19.04
C TRP A 634 12.18 -10.38 -19.92
N THR A 635 10.94 -10.88 -19.86
CA THR A 635 10.49 -12.08 -20.59
C THR A 635 9.75 -11.77 -21.90
N VAL A 636 9.47 -10.50 -22.20
CA VAL A 636 8.82 -10.10 -23.46
C VAL A 636 9.85 -10.21 -24.59
N LEU A 637 9.59 -11.09 -25.56
CA LEU A 637 10.57 -11.33 -26.63
C LEU A 637 10.66 -10.11 -27.57
N PRO A 638 11.86 -9.52 -27.73
CA PRO A 638 12.09 -8.45 -28.68
C PRO A 638 12.08 -9.00 -30.11
N GLN A 639 12.05 -8.14 -31.12
CA GLN A 639 12.08 -8.58 -32.53
C GLN A 639 13.40 -9.29 -32.90
N HIS A 640 14.52 -8.81 -32.36
CA HIS A 640 15.86 -9.30 -32.65
C HIS A 640 16.66 -9.51 -31.35
N LEU A 641 17.36 -10.63 -31.28
CA LEU A 641 18.29 -11.00 -30.21
C LEU A 641 19.67 -11.18 -30.84
N TYR A 642 20.63 -10.36 -30.46
CA TYR A 642 21.96 -10.37 -31.08
C TYR A 642 22.94 -11.21 -30.26
N VAL A 643 23.79 -11.98 -30.94
CA VAL A 643 24.85 -12.77 -30.31
C VAL A 643 26.20 -12.29 -30.83
N GLU A 644 27.10 -11.98 -29.90
CA GLU A 644 28.49 -11.63 -30.18
C GLU A 644 29.41 -12.63 -29.48
N VAL A 645 30.56 -12.95 -30.08
CA VAL A 645 31.60 -13.77 -29.44
C VAL A 645 32.83 -12.90 -29.25
N SER A 646 33.37 -12.90 -28.03
CA SER A 646 34.54 -12.07 -27.69
C SER A 646 35.63 -12.89 -26.99
N PRO A 647 36.91 -12.73 -27.38
CA PRO A 647 38.03 -13.41 -26.74
C PRO A 647 38.37 -12.87 -25.35
N ASP A 648 37.92 -11.66 -25.02
CA ASP A 648 38.26 -10.95 -23.77
C ASP A 648 37.34 -11.32 -22.60
N LEU A 649 36.28 -12.08 -22.87
CA LEU A 649 35.31 -12.49 -21.87
C LEU A 649 35.69 -13.82 -21.22
N THR A 650 35.50 -13.89 -19.91
CA THR A 650 35.62 -15.12 -19.11
C THR A 650 34.26 -15.76 -18.84
N LEU A 651 33.22 -14.94 -18.72
CA LEU A 651 31.82 -15.34 -18.52
C LEU A 651 30.92 -14.65 -19.54
N PRO A 652 29.75 -15.22 -19.85
CA PRO A 652 28.73 -14.55 -20.65
C PRO A 652 28.29 -13.23 -20.03
N VAL A 653 28.10 -12.21 -20.87
CA VAL A 653 27.65 -10.86 -20.45
C VAL A 653 26.51 -10.42 -21.34
N ALA A 654 25.48 -9.80 -20.76
CA ALA A 654 24.36 -9.26 -21.51
C ALA A 654 24.41 -7.72 -21.56
N SER A 655 24.27 -7.17 -22.76
CA SER A 655 23.94 -5.76 -22.98
C SER A 655 22.44 -5.63 -23.17
N THR A 656 21.70 -5.57 -22.07
CA THR A 656 20.22 -5.64 -22.08
C THR A 656 19.58 -4.55 -22.93
N CYS A 657 20.09 -3.32 -22.87
CA CYS A 657 19.65 -2.19 -23.70
C CYS A 657 19.74 -2.51 -25.20
N LEU A 658 20.79 -3.21 -25.63
CA LEU A 658 21.07 -3.58 -27.03
C LEU A 658 20.55 -4.97 -27.40
N THR A 659 19.83 -5.65 -26.50
CA THR A 659 19.37 -7.04 -26.67
C THR A 659 20.48 -7.99 -27.16
N THR A 660 21.72 -7.74 -26.72
CA THR A 660 22.92 -8.43 -27.19
C THR A 660 23.50 -9.31 -26.08
N LEU A 661 23.74 -10.59 -26.38
CA LEU A 661 24.41 -11.54 -25.51
C LEU A 661 25.83 -11.77 -26.03
N LYS A 662 26.81 -11.46 -25.20
CA LYS A 662 28.23 -11.62 -25.52
C LYS A 662 28.74 -12.89 -24.86
N LEU A 663 29.31 -13.79 -25.67
CA LEU A 663 29.78 -15.10 -25.24
C LEU A 663 31.32 -15.14 -25.19
N PRO A 664 31.90 -15.84 -24.20
CA PRO A 664 33.34 -16.04 -24.13
C PRO A 664 33.81 -17.04 -25.20
N LEU A 665 34.80 -16.65 -26.01
CA LEU A 665 35.38 -17.52 -27.06
C LEU A 665 36.00 -18.81 -26.49
N ARG A 666 36.60 -18.73 -25.29
CA ARG A 666 37.39 -19.81 -24.69
C ARG A 666 36.55 -20.85 -23.94
N CYS A 667 35.46 -21.33 -24.55
CA CYS A 667 34.65 -22.39 -23.97
C CYS A 667 34.67 -23.66 -24.84
N ARG A 668 35.25 -24.75 -24.32
CA ARG A 668 35.54 -25.96 -25.11
C ARG A 668 34.50 -27.07 -25.00
N THR A 669 33.62 -27.02 -24.01
CA THR A 669 32.61 -28.07 -23.79
C THR A 669 31.26 -27.46 -23.48
N PHE A 670 30.21 -28.13 -23.91
CA PHE A 670 28.83 -27.75 -23.61
C PHE A 670 28.56 -27.69 -22.09
N LEU A 671 29.17 -28.58 -21.31
CA LEU A 671 29.03 -28.58 -19.84
C LEU A 671 29.63 -27.32 -19.22
N ALA A 672 30.85 -26.93 -19.62
CA ALA A 672 31.49 -25.71 -19.12
C ALA A 672 30.68 -24.47 -19.54
N PHE A 673 30.19 -24.46 -20.78
CA PHE A 673 29.32 -23.40 -21.29
C PHE A 673 28.06 -23.26 -20.44
N THR A 674 27.37 -24.37 -20.18
CA THR A 674 26.13 -24.42 -19.39
C THR A 674 26.37 -23.92 -17.96
N GLN A 675 27.49 -24.30 -17.33
CA GLN A 675 27.84 -23.82 -15.99
C GLN A 675 28.11 -22.31 -15.98
N ALA A 676 28.87 -21.81 -16.97
CA ALA A 676 29.15 -20.39 -17.11
C ALA A 676 27.88 -19.57 -17.38
N MET A 677 26.99 -20.06 -18.26
CA MET A 677 25.69 -19.43 -18.54
C MET A 677 24.80 -19.39 -17.30
N ARG A 678 24.66 -20.50 -16.57
CA ARG A 678 23.85 -20.54 -15.34
C ARG A 678 24.41 -19.59 -14.27
N ALA A 679 25.73 -19.51 -14.13
CA ALA A 679 26.37 -18.57 -13.22
C ALA A 679 26.06 -17.11 -13.63
N ALA A 680 26.24 -16.77 -14.91
CA ALA A 680 25.95 -15.44 -15.43
C ALA A 680 24.46 -15.06 -15.27
N VAL A 681 23.55 -15.96 -15.63
CA VAL A 681 22.09 -15.75 -15.49
C VAL A 681 21.70 -15.51 -14.03
N SER A 682 22.33 -16.22 -13.08
CA SER A 682 22.03 -16.05 -11.65
C SER A 682 22.43 -14.68 -11.08
N SER A 683 23.35 -13.96 -11.74
CA SER A 683 23.81 -12.63 -11.30
C SER A 683 22.72 -11.56 -11.41
N THR A 684 21.74 -11.74 -12.29
CA THR A 684 20.63 -10.78 -12.54
C THR A 684 19.86 -10.39 -11.29
N ARG A 685 19.86 -11.23 -10.26
CA ARG A 685 19.20 -10.98 -8.97
C ARG A 685 19.83 -9.82 -8.18
N PHE A 686 21.07 -9.47 -8.50
CA PHE A 686 21.85 -8.44 -7.82
C PHE A 686 22.04 -7.17 -8.66
N GLY A 687 21.48 -7.10 -9.87
CA GLY A 687 21.68 -6.00 -10.81
C GLY A 687 22.40 -6.43 -12.08
N PHE A 688 22.77 -5.47 -12.93
CA PHE A 688 23.46 -5.70 -14.20
C PHE A 688 24.95 -5.32 -14.15
N GLY A 689 25.36 -4.43 -13.22
CA GLY A 689 26.74 -3.95 -13.10
C GLY A 689 27.58 -4.64 -12.01
N LEU A 690 27.03 -5.62 -11.30
CA LEU A 690 27.70 -6.37 -10.23
C LEU A 690 27.97 -7.82 -10.70
N VAL A 691 28.97 -7.99 -11.58
CA VAL A 691 29.50 -9.31 -11.98
C VAL A 691 30.96 -9.41 -11.62
#